data_AF-A0A1Q6EP76-F1
#
_entry.id   AF-A0A1Q6EP76-F1
#
_cell.length_a   1.000
_cell.length_b   1.000
_cell.length_c   1.000
_cell.angle_alpha   90.00
_cell.angle_beta   90.00
_cell.angle_gamma   90.00
#
_symmetry.space_group_name_H-M   'P 1'
#
loop_
_entity.id
_entity.type
_entity.pdbx_description
1 polymer ?
#
loop_
_entity_poly.entity_id
_entity_poly.type
_entity_poly.pdbx_seq_one_letter_code
_entity_poly.pdbx_strand_id
1 'polypeptide(L)'
;MQALIAVIVAFIVTAAVLWFFFAPRKAFRARVDNGVQEAVVEVKGGYSPAIIEAEAGLPLRLIFDRKEDGECSSHMVFSDFGVDLALPAFRTTTLTLHPNEPGEYGFACGMNMLHGTLRVVPGKHHAAMPKEHSESEESTNTAESHVHMQSQQTVVDEKSYESAESSNISSDSSDSSNDSSESREMRTLIARLIVSAIVTIPVFGSTMLMLYPMPNWVQFVLMLPVMCYAALPIFRSGFAAIIHRSPEMNALVSLGTVCAFAYSCVVTFIPQILPENAREPYFEAVGVVITLMLVGQLLEARARVGTGEAMRALAGLQPKNARVVRGEIEEEIPVEQVAVGDIIAIRPGEQLPVDGVVIAGSSAVDESMITGESMPVVKQAGSSVTGATINGTGSLRYRATKVGKDTVLAQIIGLVQSAQSSKAPVQRMADKISGIFVPIVVLIAVWSCALWFAFGPEPRVVHALVAAVSVLLIACPCALGLATPLSVTVSTGRAAQMGVLIRSAEALETCGKINAVVLDKTGTITAGKPSLTDVLPLGKWRKMPDALLAITASAERDSEHPLAAAIVAGAQEKHLTLDETTQFRAISGRGVTAHVALPLISANNPTVAADESSASSVTFESSISSPETAMYNVAVGNTDLIDDLDVAMPSVGNEDLDAIIEAMERLSAEGKTPMLAAIDGELAGIVAVADTVKADSQQAIAALKSRGVNVVMLTGDNETTAHAVADQVGVSNVIAGVRPENKADEIAKLQAQGYTVAMVGDGINDAPALARANVGFAIGTGTDVAIQSADVTLMNGSLMGLVHALDLTRATMRNIAQNLGFALGYNSVGISIAAGVLYPFTGMMLNPMIAGAAMAFSSLCVVTTASRLRLFDPDKAVRAANKTYQVRQPNPNDNNHNNHSQKGFIMGLFSDHKAKKEGMHEGMEGMGGAHSCCGHTAGADQSVLAKDPVCGMSVDPAAAAATREYNGTTYYFCNPGCAAKFEQNPTQYLA
;
A
#
# COMPACT_ATOMS: atom_id res chain seq x y z
N MET A 1 -44.82 -45.89 -0.26
CA MET A 1 -43.68 -46.63 -0.83
C MET A 1 -42.69 -45.71 -1.55
N GLN A 2 -43.07 -45.02 -2.63
CA GLN A 2 -42.20 -44.10 -3.39
C GLN A 2 -41.43 -43.08 -2.51
N ALA A 3 -42.10 -42.40 -1.57
CA ALA A 3 -41.45 -41.48 -0.62
C ALA A 3 -40.33 -42.13 0.22
N LEU A 4 -40.51 -43.37 0.68
CA LEU A 4 -39.50 -44.12 1.44
C LEU A 4 -38.28 -44.45 0.55
N ILE A 5 -38.52 -44.83 -0.70
CA ILE A 5 -37.46 -45.08 -1.69
C ILE A 5 -36.65 -43.79 -1.92
N ALA A 6 -37.32 -42.64 -2.11
CA ALA A 6 -36.65 -41.35 -2.30
C ALA A 6 -35.76 -40.95 -1.12
N VAL A 7 -36.23 -41.14 0.12
CA VAL A 7 -35.42 -40.87 1.33
C VAL A 7 -34.23 -41.84 1.44
N ILE A 8 -34.40 -43.13 1.15
CA ILE A 8 -33.30 -44.10 1.14
C ILE A 8 -32.25 -43.73 0.08
N VAL A 9 -32.68 -43.35 -1.13
CA VAL A 9 -31.79 -42.87 -2.19
C VAL A 9 -31.06 -41.59 -1.76
N ALA A 10 -31.74 -40.65 -1.09
CA ALA A 10 -31.13 -39.43 -0.56
C ALA A 10 -30.01 -39.74 0.46
N PHE A 11 -30.20 -40.71 1.35
CA PHE A 11 -29.15 -41.16 2.28
C PHE A 11 -27.97 -41.83 1.55
N ILE A 12 -28.23 -42.68 0.55
CA ILE A 12 -27.16 -43.32 -0.24
C ILE A 12 -26.35 -42.28 -1.02
N VAL A 13 -27.03 -41.32 -1.67
CA VAL A 13 -26.37 -40.21 -2.38
C VAL A 13 -25.63 -39.28 -1.40
N THR A 14 -26.19 -39.01 -0.21
CA THR A 14 -25.51 -38.25 0.85
C THR A 14 -24.19 -38.93 1.26
N ALA A 15 -24.20 -40.24 1.50
CA ALA A 15 -23.00 -41.00 1.83
C ALA A 15 -21.98 -41.01 0.68
N ALA A 16 -22.44 -41.14 -0.58
CA ALA A 16 -21.59 -41.08 -1.75
C ALA A 16 -20.95 -39.71 -1.96
N VAL A 17 -21.69 -38.61 -1.76
CA VAL A 17 -21.20 -37.22 -1.85
C VAL A 17 -20.18 -36.93 -0.75
N LEU A 18 -20.45 -37.32 0.49
CA LEU A 18 -19.51 -37.17 1.61
C LEU A 18 -18.23 -37.97 1.37
N TRP A 19 -18.33 -39.23 0.90
CA TRP A 19 -17.16 -40.02 0.51
C TRP A 19 -16.41 -39.41 -0.69
N PHE A 20 -17.12 -38.82 -1.65
CA PHE A 20 -16.50 -38.21 -2.82
C PHE A 20 -15.62 -37.02 -2.45
N PHE A 21 -16.11 -36.10 -1.61
CA PHE A 21 -15.34 -34.92 -1.19
C PHE A 21 -14.33 -35.19 -0.07
N PHE A 22 -14.67 -36.02 0.92
CA PHE A 22 -13.88 -36.17 2.16
C PHE A 22 -13.09 -37.49 2.29
N ALA A 23 -13.18 -38.43 1.35
CA ALA A 23 -12.33 -39.63 1.42
C ALA A 23 -10.84 -39.26 1.23
N PRO A 24 -9.92 -39.86 2.02
CA PRO A 24 -8.50 -39.54 1.95
C PRO A 24 -7.93 -39.87 0.56
N ARG A 25 -7.32 -38.87 -0.07
CA ARG A 25 -6.59 -39.01 -1.34
C ARG A 25 -5.31 -39.81 -1.11
N LYS A 26 -4.86 -40.56 -2.12
CA LYS A 26 -3.55 -41.23 -2.09
C LYS A 26 -2.45 -40.16 -2.26
N ALA A 27 -1.72 -39.86 -1.19
CA ALA A 27 -0.51 -39.08 -1.27
C ALA A 27 0.61 -39.87 -1.97
N PHE A 28 1.43 -39.20 -2.76
CA PHE A 28 2.65 -39.76 -3.33
C PHE A 28 3.84 -39.35 -2.46
N ARG A 29 4.43 -40.30 -1.73
CA ARG A 29 5.64 -40.02 -0.94
C ARG A 29 6.84 -39.84 -1.86
N ALA A 30 7.53 -38.71 -1.70
CA ALA A 30 8.79 -38.42 -2.38
C ALA A 30 9.81 -39.54 -2.09
N ARG A 31 10.62 -39.88 -3.10
CA ARG A 31 11.68 -40.88 -2.98
C ARG A 31 12.92 -40.20 -2.42
N VAL A 32 13.47 -40.71 -1.32
CA VAL A 32 14.76 -40.22 -0.82
C VAL A 32 15.89 -40.92 -1.58
N ASP A 33 16.75 -40.14 -2.22
CA ASP A 33 17.97 -40.60 -2.88
C ASP A 33 19.14 -39.67 -2.53
N ASN A 34 20.28 -40.23 -2.12
CA ASN A 34 21.48 -39.50 -1.67
C ASN A 34 21.24 -38.34 -0.66
N GLY A 35 20.18 -38.43 0.17
CA GLY A 35 19.80 -37.39 1.15
C GLY A 35 18.89 -36.28 0.61
N VAL A 36 18.56 -36.30 -0.68
CA VAL A 36 17.57 -35.42 -1.31
C VAL A 36 16.27 -36.20 -1.50
N GLN A 37 15.14 -35.55 -1.30
CA GLN A 37 13.81 -36.11 -1.55
C GLN A 37 13.34 -35.71 -2.93
N GLU A 38 12.79 -36.62 -3.73
CA GLU A 38 12.40 -36.33 -5.11
C GLU A 38 10.95 -36.73 -5.42
N ALA A 39 10.22 -35.82 -6.07
CA ALA A 39 8.89 -36.08 -6.61
C ALA A 39 8.72 -35.45 -8.00
N VAL A 40 8.28 -36.26 -8.97
CA VAL A 40 7.93 -35.81 -10.32
C VAL A 40 6.44 -35.52 -10.37
N VAL A 41 6.07 -34.37 -10.95
CA VAL A 41 4.69 -33.87 -11.05
C VAL A 41 4.37 -33.60 -12.51
N GLU A 42 3.59 -34.48 -13.14
CA GLU A 42 3.05 -34.24 -14.48
C GLU A 42 1.99 -33.14 -14.43
N VAL A 43 2.14 -32.12 -15.28
CA VAL A 43 1.20 -30.99 -15.39
C VAL A 43 0.42 -31.11 -16.70
N LYS A 44 -0.84 -31.51 -16.58
CA LYS A 44 -1.75 -31.79 -17.71
C LYS A 44 -3.21 -31.69 -17.28
N GLY A 45 -3.82 -30.52 -17.40
CA GLY A 45 -5.17 -30.22 -16.89
C GLY A 45 -5.29 -30.36 -15.37
N GLY A 46 -4.17 -30.31 -14.64
CA GLY A 46 -4.04 -30.63 -13.23
C GLY A 46 -2.62 -31.08 -12.90
N TYR A 47 -2.28 -31.13 -11.61
CA TYR A 47 -1.01 -31.69 -11.12
C TYR A 47 -1.19 -33.16 -10.75
N SER A 48 -0.32 -34.03 -11.26
CA SER A 48 -0.33 -35.47 -11.00
C SER A 48 1.07 -35.95 -10.59
N PRO A 49 1.31 -36.28 -9.31
CA PRO A 49 0.34 -36.41 -8.21
C PRO A 49 -0.09 -35.06 -7.64
N ALA A 50 -1.37 -34.95 -7.26
CA ALA A 50 -1.93 -33.74 -6.64
C ALA A 50 -1.58 -33.58 -5.15
N ILE A 51 -1.12 -34.64 -4.48
CA ILE A 51 -0.59 -34.57 -3.11
C ILE A 51 0.75 -35.28 -3.05
N ILE A 52 1.75 -34.57 -2.54
CA ILE A 52 3.13 -35.02 -2.37
C ILE A 52 3.41 -35.11 -0.87
N GLU A 53 4.02 -36.20 -0.41
CA GLU A 53 4.50 -36.35 0.97
C GLU A 53 6.03 -36.24 1.02
N ALA A 54 6.56 -35.38 1.89
CA ALA A 54 7.99 -35.22 2.15
C ALA A 54 8.26 -35.21 3.67
N GLU A 55 9.47 -35.55 4.10
CA GLU A 55 9.91 -35.48 5.49
C GLU A 55 10.55 -34.12 5.81
N ALA A 56 10.27 -33.57 6.99
CA ALA A 56 10.86 -32.31 7.46
C ALA A 56 12.38 -32.42 7.65
N GLY A 57 13.13 -31.37 7.28
CA GLY A 57 14.58 -31.26 7.48
C GLY A 57 15.46 -31.90 6.41
N LEU A 58 14.89 -32.39 5.30
CA LEU A 58 15.64 -32.87 4.13
C LEU A 58 15.26 -32.07 2.87
N PRO A 59 16.24 -31.66 2.03
CA PRO A 59 15.96 -30.92 0.79
C PRO A 59 15.05 -31.71 -0.14
N LEU A 60 14.12 -31.02 -0.79
CA LEU A 60 13.07 -31.60 -1.64
C LEU A 60 13.17 -31.03 -3.06
N ARG A 61 13.38 -31.91 -4.04
CA ARG A 61 13.43 -31.62 -5.47
C ARG A 61 12.09 -32.00 -6.12
N LEU A 62 11.30 -30.99 -6.47
CA LEU A 62 10.06 -31.12 -7.22
C LEU A 62 10.34 -30.92 -8.71
N ILE A 63 10.02 -31.93 -9.53
CA ILE A 63 10.31 -31.96 -10.96
C ILE A 63 8.97 -31.86 -11.71
N PHE A 64 8.62 -30.67 -12.19
CA PHE A 64 7.38 -30.40 -12.92
C PHE A 64 7.55 -30.72 -14.40
N ASP A 65 6.78 -31.67 -14.93
CA ASP A 65 6.82 -32.13 -16.32
C ASP A 65 5.55 -31.66 -17.03
N ARG A 66 5.62 -30.51 -17.72
CA ARG A 66 4.44 -29.83 -18.30
C ARG A 66 4.17 -30.31 -19.73
N LYS A 67 3.07 -31.06 -19.91
CA LYS A 67 2.69 -31.72 -21.18
C LYS A 67 1.54 -31.03 -21.92
N GLU A 68 1.45 -29.71 -21.75
CA GLU A 68 0.42 -28.86 -22.35
C GLU A 68 0.94 -27.44 -22.60
N ASP A 69 0.18 -26.69 -23.40
CA ASP A 69 0.49 -25.34 -23.89
C ASP A 69 -0.31 -24.24 -23.21
N GLY A 70 -1.55 -24.52 -22.79
CA GLY A 70 -2.50 -23.53 -22.26
C GLY A 70 -1.99 -22.68 -21.09
N GLU A 71 -2.16 -21.37 -21.18
CA GLU A 71 -1.63 -20.35 -20.25
C GLU A 71 -1.99 -20.58 -18.77
N CYS A 72 -3.10 -21.29 -18.50
CA CYS A 72 -3.46 -21.71 -17.13
C CYS A 72 -2.35 -22.45 -16.38
N SER A 73 -1.38 -23.10 -17.05
CA SER A 73 -0.26 -23.81 -16.42
C SER A 73 1.12 -23.22 -16.74
N SER A 74 1.19 -22.01 -17.30
CA SER A 74 2.47 -21.35 -17.62
C SER A 74 3.31 -20.98 -16.41
N HIS A 75 2.70 -20.86 -15.23
CA HIS A 75 3.33 -20.53 -13.96
C HIS A 75 2.81 -21.45 -12.85
N MET A 76 3.68 -21.72 -11.87
CA MET A 76 3.39 -22.43 -10.62
C MET A 76 3.83 -21.58 -9.44
N VAL A 77 2.87 -21.28 -8.55
CA VAL A 77 3.04 -20.42 -7.39
C VAL A 77 2.97 -21.28 -6.12
N PHE A 78 4.00 -21.17 -5.29
CA PHE A 78 4.09 -21.79 -3.97
C PHE A 78 4.13 -20.71 -2.91
N SER A 79 2.96 -20.15 -2.58
CA SER A 79 2.85 -18.94 -1.74
C SER A 79 3.52 -19.09 -0.38
N ASP A 80 3.42 -20.27 0.25
CA ASP A 80 4.00 -20.53 1.58
C ASP A 80 5.55 -20.64 1.58
N PHE A 81 6.17 -20.75 0.40
CA PHE A 81 7.64 -20.72 0.21
C PHE A 81 8.11 -19.50 -0.60
N GLY A 82 7.23 -18.54 -0.91
CA GLY A 82 7.56 -17.34 -1.69
C GLY A 82 7.92 -17.60 -3.16
N VAL A 83 7.62 -18.78 -3.71
CA VAL A 83 8.02 -19.16 -5.07
C VAL A 83 6.97 -18.77 -6.10
N ASP A 84 7.39 -18.13 -7.19
CA ASP A 84 6.68 -18.09 -8.47
C ASP A 84 7.63 -18.63 -9.55
N LEU A 85 7.23 -19.68 -10.25
CA LEU A 85 8.06 -20.45 -11.16
C LEU A 85 7.37 -20.61 -12.52
N ALA A 86 7.95 -20.03 -13.56
CA ALA A 86 7.52 -20.27 -14.93
C ALA A 86 7.76 -21.75 -15.32
N LEU A 87 6.71 -22.39 -15.86
CA LEU A 87 6.73 -23.76 -16.40
C LEU A 87 6.56 -23.68 -17.93
N PRO A 88 7.63 -23.77 -18.74
CA PRO A 88 7.51 -23.67 -20.19
C PRO A 88 6.72 -24.84 -20.79
N ALA A 89 5.99 -24.60 -21.88
CA ALA A 89 5.19 -25.63 -22.53
C ALA A 89 6.07 -26.76 -23.08
N PHE A 90 5.66 -28.01 -22.86
CA PHE A 90 6.39 -29.22 -23.26
C PHE A 90 7.84 -29.29 -22.74
N ARG A 91 8.10 -28.73 -21.55
CA ARG A 91 9.38 -28.82 -20.85
C ARG A 91 9.21 -29.30 -19.41
N THR A 92 10.32 -29.81 -18.88
CA THR A 92 10.50 -30.12 -17.46
C THR A 92 11.12 -28.93 -16.75
N THR A 93 10.72 -28.65 -15.51
CA THR A 93 11.28 -27.57 -14.68
C THR A 93 11.44 -28.05 -13.24
N THR A 94 12.60 -27.79 -12.65
CA THR A 94 12.98 -28.32 -11.34
C THR A 94 12.98 -27.22 -10.29
N LEU A 95 12.31 -27.46 -9.17
CA LEU A 95 12.25 -26.60 -8.00
C LEU A 95 12.87 -27.33 -6.79
N THR A 96 13.79 -26.68 -6.08
CA THR A 96 14.36 -27.20 -4.83
C THR A 96 13.80 -26.40 -3.65
N LEU A 97 13.27 -27.10 -2.65
CA LEU A 97 12.70 -26.54 -1.42
C LEU A 97 13.41 -27.13 -0.19
N HIS A 98 13.42 -26.37 0.91
CA HIS A 98 13.93 -26.83 2.21
C HIS A 98 12.79 -26.80 3.25
N PRO A 99 11.92 -27.83 3.26
CA PRO A 99 10.80 -27.91 4.20
C PRO A 99 11.29 -28.24 5.61
N ASN A 100 11.46 -27.23 6.46
CA ASN A 100 11.94 -27.41 7.83
C ASN A 100 10.83 -27.69 8.85
N GLU A 101 9.62 -27.21 8.62
CA GLU A 101 8.47 -27.40 9.52
C GLU A 101 7.48 -28.45 8.98
N PRO A 102 6.82 -29.25 9.86
CA PRO A 102 5.78 -30.18 9.45
C PRO A 102 4.43 -29.46 9.26
N GLY A 103 3.81 -29.63 8.09
CA GLY A 103 2.57 -28.95 7.71
C GLY A 103 1.99 -29.42 6.37
N GLU A 104 0.85 -28.86 5.96
CA GLU A 104 0.29 -29.01 4.61
C GLU A 104 0.37 -27.67 3.87
N TYR A 105 1.26 -27.58 2.89
CA TYR A 105 1.59 -26.37 2.13
C TYR A 105 0.94 -26.41 0.74
N GLY A 106 0.34 -25.29 0.33
CA GLY A 106 -0.45 -25.22 -0.91
C GLY A 106 0.36 -24.69 -2.10
N PHE A 107 0.36 -25.43 -3.21
CA PHE A 107 0.80 -24.89 -4.50
C PHE A 107 -0.34 -24.85 -5.51
N ALA A 108 -0.30 -23.86 -6.39
CA ALA A 108 -1.28 -23.68 -7.45
C ALA A 108 -0.60 -23.21 -8.73
N CYS A 109 -1.31 -23.19 -9.85
CA CYS A 109 -0.83 -22.44 -11.02
C CYS A 109 -1.04 -20.92 -10.82
N GLY A 110 -0.38 -20.10 -11.64
CA GLY A 110 -0.47 -18.63 -11.54
C GLY A 110 -1.90 -18.07 -11.64
N MET A 111 -2.77 -18.69 -12.45
CA MET A 111 -4.20 -18.33 -12.52
C MET A 111 -5.10 -19.09 -11.53
N ASN A 112 -4.51 -19.82 -10.58
CA ASN A 112 -5.19 -20.52 -9.48
C ASN A 112 -6.27 -21.55 -9.90
N MET A 113 -6.18 -22.08 -11.13
CA MET A 113 -7.09 -23.09 -11.69
C MET A 113 -6.66 -24.54 -11.43
N LEU A 114 -5.36 -24.77 -11.19
CA LEU A 114 -4.78 -26.07 -10.88
C LEU A 114 -4.21 -26.01 -9.47
N HIS A 115 -4.36 -27.09 -8.68
CA HIS A 115 -3.91 -27.15 -7.29
C HIS A 115 -3.17 -28.44 -6.97
N GLY A 116 -2.18 -28.33 -6.10
CA GLY A 116 -1.54 -29.45 -5.42
C GLY A 116 -1.18 -29.10 -3.97
N THR A 117 -0.80 -30.12 -3.20
CA THR A 117 -0.45 -29.96 -1.78
C THR A 117 0.83 -30.72 -1.46
N LEU A 118 1.79 -30.05 -0.84
CA LEU A 118 2.93 -30.70 -0.22
C LEU A 118 2.64 -30.91 1.26
N ARG A 119 2.47 -32.17 1.67
CA ARG A 119 2.42 -32.55 3.07
C ARG A 119 3.82 -32.87 3.58
N VAL A 120 4.35 -31.99 4.42
CA VAL A 120 5.59 -32.24 5.15
C VAL A 120 5.24 -32.95 6.45
N VAL A 121 5.68 -34.20 6.58
CA VAL A 121 5.52 -35.00 7.80
C VAL A 121 6.78 -34.88 8.68
N PRO A 122 6.67 -35.01 10.01
CA PRO A 122 7.84 -35.09 10.88
C PRO A 122 8.75 -36.25 10.45
N GLY A 123 9.98 -35.94 10.07
CA GLY A 123 10.93 -36.93 9.57
C GLY A 123 11.40 -37.89 10.67
N LYS A 124 11.73 -39.13 10.32
CA LYS A 124 12.18 -40.13 11.32
C LYS A 124 13.45 -39.72 12.07
N HIS A 125 14.27 -38.86 11.46
CA HIS A 125 15.51 -38.33 12.06
C HIS A 125 15.25 -37.19 13.06
N HIS A 126 14.06 -36.60 13.08
CA HIS A 126 13.74 -35.45 13.93
C HIS A 126 13.62 -35.80 15.43
N ALA A 127 13.60 -37.10 15.77
CA ALA A 127 13.55 -37.61 17.13
C ALA A 127 14.94 -37.73 17.82
N ALA A 128 16.03 -37.33 17.14
CA ALA A 128 17.41 -37.58 17.57
C ALA A 128 18.29 -36.32 17.60
N MET A 129 17.78 -35.23 18.19
CA MET A 129 18.61 -34.09 18.63
C MET A 129 18.28 -33.72 20.09
N PRO A 130 19.22 -33.87 21.04
CA PRO A 130 19.11 -33.26 22.36
C PRO A 130 19.13 -31.73 22.25
N LYS A 131 18.45 -31.05 23.19
CA LYS A 131 18.80 -29.67 23.53
C LYS A 131 19.97 -29.72 24.50
N GLU A 132 21.12 -29.19 24.11
CA GLU A 132 22.20 -28.88 25.05
C GLU A 132 22.55 -27.40 25.00
N HIS A 133 23.18 -26.92 26.08
CA HIS A 133 23.57 -25.53 26.26
C HIS A 133 25.03 -25.31 25.82
N SER A 134 25.43 -24.04 25.85
CA SER A 134 26.80 -23.56 25.70
C SER A 134 27.85 -24.40 26.43
N GLU A 135 29.00 -24.58 25.79
CA GLU A 135 30.26 -24.13 26.39
C GLU A 135 31.26 -23.73 25.30
N SER A 136 32.24 -22.92 25.66
CA SER A 136 33.20 -22.27 24.76
C SER A 136 34.58 -22.91 24.87
N GLU A 137 35.22 -23.21 23.75
CA GLU A 137 36.68 -23.41 23.73
C GLU A 137 37.31 -22.87 22.44
N GLU A 138 38.57 -22.46 22.53
CA GLU A 138 39.23 -21.55 21.60
C GLU A 138 40.46 -22.20 20.96
N SER A 139 40.48 -22.36 19.63
CA SER A 139 41.73 -22.67 18.92
C SER A 139 41.74 -22.14 17.49
N THR A 140 42.70 -21.27 17.21
CA THR A 140 42.98 -20.64 15.92
C THR A 140 43.25 -21.62 14.77
N ASN A 141 42.79 -21.29 13.56
CA ASN A 141 43.66 -21.28 12.38
C ASN A 141 43.09 -20.40 11.26
N THR A 142 43.96 -19.64 10.60
CA THR A 142 43.61 -18.62 9.60
C THR A 142 43.67 -19.15 8.17
N ALA A 143 42.59 -18.99 7.41
CA ALA A 143 42.60 -19.01 5.95
C ALA A 143 41.41 -18.19 5.41
N GLU A 144 41.62 -17.43 4.34
CA GLU A 144 40.62 -16.51 3.78
C GLU A 144 39.59 -17.23 2.89
N SER A 145 38.33 -16.81 2.93
CA SER A 145 37.44 -16.80 1.74
C SER A 145 36.11 -16.08 2.02
N HIS A 146 35.88 -14.96 1.34
CA HIS A 146 34.52 -14.45 1.16
C HIS A 146 33.77 -15.40 0.21
N VAL A 147 32.62 -15.95 0.64
CA VAL A 147 31.72 -16.70 -0.27
C VAL A 147 30.43 -15.90 -0.47
N HIS A 148 30.34 -15.31 -1.66
CA HIS A 148 29.19 -14.59 -2.18
C HIS A 148 28.02 -15.56 -2.40
N MET A 149 26.85 -15.30 -1.82
CA MET A 149 25.69 -16.21 -1.89
C MET A 149 24.96 -16.07 -3.25
N GLN A 150 25.54 -16.66 -4.30
CA GLN A 150 25.00 -16.62 -5.66
C GLN A 150 24.07 -17.82 -5.92
N SER A 151 22.80 -17.55 -6.25
CA SER A 151 21.82 -18.55 -6.66
C SER A 151 22.05 -19.01 -8.11
N GLN A 152 23.02 -19.90 -8.32
CA GLN A 152 23.32 -20.44 -9.66
C GLN A 152 22.15 -21.27 -10.23
N GLN A 153 21.46 -20.70 -11.21
CA GLN A 153 20.60 -21.44 -12.14
C GLN A 153 21.47 -22.25 -13.12
N THR A 154 21.65 -23.54 -12.86
CA THR A 154 22.33 -24.47 -13.78
C THR A 154 21.33 -25.13 -14.73
N VAL A 155 21.09 -24.49 -15.88
CA VAL A 155 20.44 -25.15 -17.04
C VAL A 155 21.50 -25.96 -17.79
N VAL A 156 21.21 -27.24 -18.05
CA VAL A 156 22.08 -28.15 -18.80
C VAL A 156 21.38 -28.57 -20.08
N ASP A 157 21.81 -28.00 -21.21
CA ASP A 157 21.43 -28.41 -22.56
C ASP A 157 22.55 -29.24 -23.21
N GLU A 158 22.20 -30.27 -23.99
CA GLU A 158 23.19 -31.07 -24.74
C GLU A 158 22.80 -31.29 -26.22
N LYS A 159 23.68 -30.84 -27.12
CA LYS A 159 23.85 -31.23 -28.54
C LYS A 159 22.72 -30.91 -29.56
N SER A 160 22.80 -29.68 -30.07
CA SER A 160 23.13 -29.35 -31.47
C SER A 160 22.66 -30.24 -32.64
N TYR A 161 22.05 -29.60 -33.65
CA TYR A 161 22.41 -29.77 -35.07
C TYR A 161 22.23 -28.43 -35.84
N GLU A 162 22.53 -28.41 -37.15
CA GLU A 162 23.09 -27.23 -37.85
C GLU A 162 22.10 -26.18 -38.40
N SER A 163 22.51 -24.91 -38.23
CA SER A 163 22.50 -23.77 -39.17
C SER A 163 21.54 -23.73 -40.38
N ALA A 164 20.64 -22.72 -40.40
CA ALA A 164 20.38 -21.90 -41.59
C ALA A 164 19.71 -20.54 -41.28
N GLU A 165 20.01 -19.55 -42.12
CA GLU A 165 19.30 -18.28 -42.42
C GLU A 165 18.80 -17.33 -41.32
N SER A 166 19.33 -16.10 -41.39
CA SER A 166 18.94 -14.93 -40.61
C SER A 166 17.58 -14.34 -41.02
N SER A 167 16.74 -14.02 -40.04
CA SER A 167 15.69 -13.01 -40.18
C SER A 167 15.55 -12.20 -38.89
N ASN A 168 15.23 -10.90 -39.01
CA ASN A 168 15.21 -9.98 -37.88
C ASN A 168 14.03 -10.26 -36.94
N ILE A 169 14.32 -10.51 -35.66
CA ILE A 169 13.32 -10.49 -34.58
C ILE A 169 13.69 -9.35 -33.63
N SER A 170 12.88 -8.29 -33.64
CA SER A 170 12.95 -7.19 -32.68
C SER A 170 12.55 -7.66 -31.29
N SER A 171 13.35 -7.36 -30.28
CA SER A 171 13.10 -7.68 -28.88
C SER A 171 12.05 -6.74 -28.26
N ASP A 172 10.78 -6.95 -28.60
CA ASP A 172 9.63 -6.16 -28.14
C ASP A 172 8.51 -7.10 -27.67
N SER A 173 8.68 -7.70 -26.48
CA SER A 173 7.84 -8.83 -26.04
C SER A 173 7.57 -9.01 -24.55
N SER A 174 8.21 -8.25 -23.63
CA SER A 174 7.97 -8.39 -22.18
C SER A 174 6.69 -7.70 -21.71
N ASP A 175 6.48 -6.42 -22.05
CA ASP A 175 5.31 -5.66 -21.60
C ASP A 175 4.16 -5.65 -22.61
N SER A 176 4.47 -5.70 -23.91
CA SER A 176 3.48 -5.75 -24.99
C SER A 176 2.65 -7.04 -25.00
N SER A 177 3.15 -8.11 -24.37
CA SER A 177 2.49 -9.42 -24.34
C SER A 177 1.29 -9.44 -23.39
N ASN A 178 1.42 -8.97 -22.14
CA ASN A 178 0.35 -8.97 -21.13
C ASN A 178 -0.86 -8.10 -21.52
N ASP A 179 -0.64 -6.85 -21.96
CA ASP A 179 -1.77 -5.98 -22.36
C ASP A 179 -2.52 -6.55 -23.58
N SER A 180 -1.83 -7.36 -24.40
CA SER A 180 -2.43 -8.11 -25.50
C SER A 180 -3.23 -9.36 -25.06
N SER A 181 -2.84 -10.03 -23.98
CA SER A 181 -3.52 -11.26 -23.50
C SER A 181 -4.85 -10.93 -22.81
N GLU A 182 -4.86 -10.02 -21.83
CA GLU A 182 -6.09 -9.55 -21.18
C GLU A 182 -7.10 -9.00 -22.20
N SER A 183 -6.61 -8.24 -23.19
CA SER A 183 -7.40 -7.71 -24.30
C SER A 183 -7.99 -8.81 -25.20
N ARG A 184 -7.31 -9.94 -25.38
CA ARG A 184 -7.81 -11.11 -26.14
C ARG A 184 -8.81 -11.91 -25.32
N GLU A 185 -8.56 -12.13 -24.04
CA GLU A 185 -9.51 -12.80 -23.13
C GLU A 185 -10.84 -12.06 -23.08
N MET A 186 -10.83 -10.75 -22.78
CA MET A 186 -12.06 -9.97 -22.72
C MET A 186 -12.79 -9.90 -24.07
N ARG A 187 -12.08 -9.84 -25.21
CA ARG A 187 -12.70 -9.94 -26.54
C ARG A 187 -13.36 -11.31 -26.78
N THR A 188 -12.75 -12.42 -26.36
CA THR A 188 -13.35 -13.76 -26.52
C THR A 188 -14.50 -14.01 -25.56
N LEU A 189 -14.48 -13.46 -24.34
CA LEU A 189 -15.64 -13.45 -23.44
C LEU A 189 -16.80 -12.64 -24.03
N ILE A 190 -16.55 -11.45 -24.57
CA ILE A 190 -17.56 -10.64 -25.26
C ILE A 190 -18.15 -11.39 -26.46
N ALA A 191 -17.32 -12.04 -27.29
CA ALA A 191 -17.79 -12.84 -28.42
C ALA A 191 -18.69 -14.02 -27.99
N ARG A 192 -18.30 -14.77 -26.95
CA ARG A 192 -19.12 -15.85 -26.36
C ARG A 192 -20.44 -15.32 -25.81
N LEU A 193 -20.42 -14.20 -25.10
CA LEU A 193 -21.63 -13.56 -24.56
C LEU A 193 -22.58 -13.09 -25.67
N ILE A 194 -22.07 -12.46 -26.72
CA ILE A 194 -22.87 -12.01 -27.88
C ILE A 194 -23.55 -13.21 -28.55
N VAL A 195 -22.81 -14.29 -28.83
CA VAL A 195 -23.38 -15.53 -29.38
C VAL A 195 -24.44 -16.11 -28.44
N SER A 196 -24.14 -16.22 -27.13
CA SER A 196 -25.07 -16.76 -26.13
C SER A 196 -26.37 -15.94 -26.05
N ALA A 197 -26.27 -14.60 -26.06
CA ALA A 197 -27.42 -13.70 -25.97
C ALA A 197 -28.29 -13.72 -27.23
N ILE A 198 -27.69 -13.59 -28.43
CA ILE A 198 -28.40 -13.63 -29.72
C ILE A 198 -29.22 -14.92 -29.86
N VAL A 199 -28.68 -16.03 -29.37
CA VAL A 199 -29.27 -17.36 -29.48
C VAL A 199 -30.29 -17.64 -28.36
N THR A 200 -30.07 -17.12 -27.16
CA THR A 200 -30.95 -17.33 -25.99
C THR A 200 -32.19 -16.45 -26.03
N ILE A 201 -32.09 -15.20 -26.46
CA ILE A 201 -33.20 -14.23 -26.48
C ILE A 201 -34.43 -14.74 -27.26
N PRO A 202 -34.29 -15.36 -28.46
CA PRO A 202 -35.41 -16.00 -29.15
C PRO A 202 -36.08 -17.12 -28.36
N VAL A 203 -35.31 -18.07 -27.80
CA VAL A 203 -35.88 -19.19 -27.03
C VAL A 203 -36.65 -18.67 -25.81
N PHE A 204 -36.04 -17.75 -25.06
CA PHE A 204 -36.66 -17.06 -23.92
C PHE A 204 -37.94 -16.29 -24.29
N GLY A 205 -37.92 -15.56 -25.42
CA GLY A 205 -39.06 -14.80 -25.92
C GLY A 205 -40.26 -15.68 -26.32
N SER A 206 -40.00 -16.91 -26.78
CA SER A 206 -41.04 -17.87 -27.07
C SER A 206 -41.55 -18.59 -25.83
N THR A 207 -40.67 -19.20 -25.03
CA THR A 207 -41.09 -20.10 -23.93
C THR A 207 -41.60 -19.35 -22.71
N MET A 208 -40.94 -18.27 -22.31
CA MET A 208 -41.23 -17.56 -21.07
C MET A 208 -42.09 -16.30 -21.27
N LEU A 209 -41.90 -15.57 -22.38
CA LEU A 209 -42.74 -14.40 -22.70
C LEU A 209 -43.94 -14.73 -23.60
N MET A 210 -44.04 -15.96 -24.12
CA MET A 210 -45.12 -16.44 -25.01
C MET A 210 -45.40 -15.53 -26.22
N LEU A 211 -44.38 -14.82 -26.71
CA LEU A 211 -44.52 -13.85 -27.82
C LEU A 211 -44.84 -14.52 -29.16
N TYR A 212 -44.42 -15.78 -29.32
CA TYR A 212 -44.70 -16.62 -30.49
C TYR A 212 -44.50 -18.10 -30.14
N PRO A 213 -45.21 -19.05 -30.78
CA PRO A 213 -44.99 -20.47 -30.57
C PRO A 213 -43.71 -20.96 -31.28
N MET A 214 -42.87 -21.72 -30.58
CA MET A 214 -41.62 -22.28 -31.11
C MET A 214 -41.48 -23.75 -30.70
N PRO A 215 -41.45 -24.71 -31.64
CA PRO A 215 -41.41 -26.12 -31.28
C PRO A 215 -40.06 -26.54 -30.70
N ASN A 216 -40.08 -27.46 -29.74
CA ASN A 216 -38.95 -27.83 -28.87
C ASN A 216 -37.68 -28.23 -29.64
N TRP A 217 -37.80 -28.81 -30.84
CA TRP A 217 -36.65 -29.18 -31.67
C TRP A 217 -35.87 -27.97 -32.20
N VAL A 218 -36.52 -26.82 -32.44
CA VAL A 218 -35.84 -25.58 -32.82
C VAL A 218 -35.15 -24.96 -31.60
N GLN A 219 -35.75 -25.09 -30.41
CA GLN A 219 -35.13 -24.64 -29.15
C GLN A 219 -33.84 -25.42 -28.88
N PHE A 220 -33.86 -26.74 -29.08
CA PHE A 220 -32.66 -27.60 -29.06
C PHE A 220 -31.60 -27.14 -30.07
N VAL A 221 -31.97 -26.93 -31.34
CA VAL A 221 -31.04 -26.50 -32.40
C VAL A 221 -30.40 -25.14 -32.08
N LEU A 222 -31.16 -24.19 -31.53
CA LEU A 222 -30.59 -22.93 -31.04
C LEU A 222 -29.64 -23.15 -29.85
N MET A 223 -30.01 -23.96 -28.87
CA MET A 223 -29.16 -24.14 -27.67
C MET A 223 -27.85 -24.92 -27.90
N LEU A 224 -27.68 -25.60 -29.05
CA LEU A 224 -26.42 -26.28 -29.38
C LEU A 224 -25.20 -25.32 -29.41
N PRO A 225 -25.20 -24.18 -30.15
CA PRO A 225 -24.19 -23.13 -30.00
C PRO A 225 -23.88 -22.69 -28.56
N VAL A 226 -24.90 -22.58 -27.69
CA VAL A 226 -24.71 -22.16 -26.30
C VAL A 226 -23.94 -23.22 -25.51
N MET A 227 -24.36 -24.48 -25.62
CA MET A 227 -23.71 -25.62 -24.95
C MET A 227 -22.30 -25.90 -25.50
N CYS A 228 -22.11 -25.87 -26.82
CA CYS A 228 -20.89 -26.34 -27.47
C CYS A 228 -19.80 -25.28 -27.62
N TYR A 229 -20.15 -23.98 -27.62
CA TYR A 229 -19.17 -22.88 -27.78
C TYR A 229 -19.15 -21.92 -26.59
N ALA A 230 -20.32 -21.42 -26.16
CA ALA A 230 -20.38 -20.40 -25.10
C ALA A 230 -20.04 -20.99 -23.72
N ALA A 231 -20.61 -22.15 -23.38
CA ALA A 231 -20.38 -22.84 -22.10
C ALA A 231 -19.09 -23.71 -22.06
N LEU A 232 -18.42 -23.93 -23.19
CA LEU A 232 -17.25 -24.79 -23.28
C LEU A 232 -16.13 -24.50 -22.24
N PRO A 233 -15.81 -23.24 -21.87
CA PRO A 233 -14.82 -22.95 -20.82
C PRO A 233 -15.31 -23.34 -19.42
N ILE A 234 -16.59 -23.10 -19.14
CA ILE A 234 -17.26 -23.45 -17.88
C ILE A 234 -17.29 -24.97 -17.73
N PHE A 235 -17.61 -25.70 -18.81
CA PHE A 235 -17.60 -27.16 -18.81
C PHE A 235 -16.19 -27.76 -18.68
N ARG A 236 -15.18 -27.20 -19.37
CA ARG A 236 -13.78 -27.69 -19.24
C ARG A 236 -13.28 -27.58 -17.79
N SER A 237 -13.47 -26.42 -17.16
CA SER A 237 -13.10 -26.21 -15.75
C SER A 237 -13.97 -27.04 -14.81
N GLY A 238 -15.29 -27.03 -14.97
CA GLY A 238 -16.23 -27.77 -14.13
C GLY A 238 -16.07 -29.29 -14.17
N PHE A 239 -15.75 -29.89 -15.33
CA PHE A 239 -15.47 -31.33 -15.41
C PHE A 239 -14.07 -31.67 -14.86
N ALA A 240 -13.06 -30.83 -15.08
CA ALA A 240 -11.75 -31.00 -14.44
C ALA A 240 -11.88 -30.96 -12.90
N ALA A 241 -12.65 -30.01 -12.39
CA ALA A 241 -12.94 -29.88 -10.96
C ALA A 241 -13.59 -31.14 -10.36
N ILE A 242 -14.61 -31.69 -11.04
CA ILE A 242 -15.23 -32.97 -10.65
C ILE A 242 -14.20 -34.10 -10.63
N ILE A 243 -13.38 -34.24 -11.69
CA ILE A 243 -12.35 -35.30 -11.77
C ILE A 243 -11.33 -35.18 -10.62
N HIS A 244 -10.86 -33.96 -10.34
CA HIS A 244 -9.90 -33.66 -9.27
C HIS A 244 -10.53 -33.56 -7.87
N ARG A 245 -11.85 -33.80 -7.76
CA ARG A 245 -12.63 -33.65 -6.52
C ARG A 245 -12.43 -32.26 -5.86
N SER A 246 -12.24 -31.20 -6.64
CA SER A 246 -12.23 -29.84 -6.09
C SER A 246 -13.68 -29.39 -5.82
N PRO A 247 -13.96 -28.80 -4.64
CA PRO A 247 -15.27 -28.26 -4.30
C PRO A 247 -15.47 -26.90 -5.00
N GLU A 248 -15.66 -26.94 -6.31
CA GLU A 248 -15.53 -25.78 -7.20
C GLU A 248 -16.86 -25.35 -7.84
N MET A 249 -17.00 -24.05 -8.07
CA MET A 249 -18.26 -23.43 -8.49
C MET A 249 -18.69 -23.83 -9.92
N ASN A 250 -17.74 -23.93 -10.85
CA ASN A 250 -18.04 -24.29 -12.24
C ASN A 250 -18.53 -25.75 -12.37
N ALA A 251 -18.21 -26.63 -11.41
CA ALA A 251 -18.73 -27.99 -11.37
C ALA A 251 -20.25 -28.03 -11.14
N LEU A 252 -20.76 -27.21 -10.21
CA LEU A 252 -22.18 -27.12 -9.90
C LEU A 252 -22.99 -26.66 -11.12
N VAL A 253 -22.55 -25.59 -11.79
CA VAL A 253 -23.25 -25.06 -12.97
C VAL A 253 -23.14 -26.02 -14.16
N SER A 254 -21.96 -26.62 -14.39
CA SER A 254 -21.77 -27.61 -15.46
C SER A 254 -22.70 -28.81 -15.28
N LEU A 255 -22.77 -29.38 -14.08
CA LEU A 255 -23.64 -30.51 -13.78
C LEU A 255 -25.12 -30.12 -13.94
N GLY A 256 -25.54 -29.00 -13.36
CA GLY A 256 -26.93 -28.52 -13.44
C GLY A 256 -27.39 -28.24 -14.87
N THR A 257 -26.59 -27.52 -15.66
CA THR A 257 -26.95 -27.17 -17.05
C THR A 257 -26.91 -28.38 -17.98
N VAL A 258 -25.96 -29.29 -17.83
CA VAL A 258 -25.90 -30.54 -18.62
C VAL A 258 -27.07 -31.46 -18.27
N CYS A 259 -27.44 -31.61 -17.00
CA CYS A 259 -28.61 -32.40 -16.59
C CYS A 259 -29.93 -31.79 -17.11
N ALA A 260 -30.11 -30.47 -17.00
CA ALA A 260 -31.31 -29.79 -17.51
C ALA A 260 -31.41 -29.85 -19.05
N PHE A 261 -30.28 -29.71 -19.76
CA PHE A 261 -30.24 -29.89 -21.22
C PHE A 261 -30.56 -31.33 -21.63
N ALA A 262 -29.98 -32.34 -20.95
CA ALA A 262 -30.26 -33.74 -21.21
C ALA A 262 -31.73 -34.10 -20.96
N TYR A 263 -32.34 -33.59 -19.88
CA TYR A 263 -33.78 -33.72 -19.62
C TYR A 263 -34.61 -33.13 -20.76
N SER A 264 -34.27 -31.92 -21.22
CA SER A 264 -34.94 -31.22 -22.31
C SER A 264 -34.83 -31.98 -23.65
N CYS A 265 -33.72 -32.66 -23.89
CA CYS A 265 -33.55 -33.58 -25.02
C CYS A 265 -34.47 -34.81 -24.91
N VAL A 266 -34.62 -35.43 -23.73
CA VAL A 266 -35.55 -36.56 -23.53
C VAL A 266 -37.00 -36.12 -23.76
N VAL A 267 -37.40 -34.97 -23.21
CA VAL A 267 -38.71 -34.35 -23.47
C VAL A 267 -38.96 -34.11 -24.97
N THR A 268 -37.93 -33.69 -25.71
CA THR A 268 -38.05 -33.30 -27.13
C THR A 268 -38.07 -34.50 -28.08
N PHE A 269 -37.21 -35.49 -27.86
CA PHE A 269 -37.02 -36.61 -28.79
C PHE A 269 -37.70 -37.91 -28.36
N ILE A 270 -37.95 -38.12 -27.06
CA ILE A 270 -38.59 -39.34 -26.54
C ILE A 270 -39.68 -39.03 -25.48
N PRO A 271 -40.64 -38.14 -25.75
CA PRO A 271 -41.67 -37.72 -24.78
C PRO A 271 -42.55 -38.86 -24.25
N GLN A 272 -42.59 -40.01 -24.94
CA GLN A 272 -43.37 -41.19 -24.52
C GLN A 272 -42.85 -41.85 -23.23
N ILE A 273 -41.58 -41.63 -22.86
CA ILE A 273 -41.02 -42.13 -21.59
C ILE A 273 -41.54 -41.32 -20.39
N LEU A 274 -42.01 -40.09 -20.62
CA LEU A 274 -42.46 -39.17 -19.56
C LEU A 274 -43.99 -39.08 -19.51
N PRO A 275 -44.58 -38.98 -18.30
CA PRO A 275 -46.00 -38.70 -18.14
C PRO A 275 -46.33 -37.30 -18.70
N GLU A 276 -47.57 -37.10 -19.15
CA GLU A 276 -47.93 -35.93 -19.97
C GLU A 276 -47.66 -34.61 -19.23
N ASN A 277 -47.94 -34.59 -17.92
CA ASN A 277 -47.73 -33.47 -17.00
C ASN A 277 -46.23 -33.13 -16.75
N ALA A 278 -45.28 -33.81 -17.40
CA ALA A 278 -43.83 -33.58 -17.24
C ALA A 278 -43.11 -33.28 -18.57
N ARG A 279 -43.85 -32.99 -19.66
CA ARG A 279 -43.30 -32.80 -21.02
C ARG A 279 -42.90 -31.35 -21.34
N GLU A 280 -42.52 -30.57 -20.34
CA GLU A 280 -41.98 -29.22 -20.52
C GLU A 280 -40.43 -29.27 -20.62
N PRO A 281 -39.81 -28.69 -21.66
CA PRO A 281 -38.36 -28.56 -21.75
C PRO A 281 -37.86 -27.35 -20.91
N TYR A 282 -36.55 -27.33 -20.63
CA TYR A 282 -35.86 -26.25 -19.91
C TYR A 282 -34.68 -25.66 -20.70
N PHE A 283 -34.84 -25.54 -22.03
CA PHE A 283 -33.80 -25.02 -22.92
C PHE A 283 -33.53 -23.53 -22.67
N GLU A 284 -34.57 -22.75 -22.36
CA GLU A 284 -34.48 -21.35 -21.95
C GLU A 284 -33.72 -21.15 -20.64
N ALA A 285 -33.99 -21.96 -19.61
CA ALA A 285 -33.31 -21.86 -18.32
C ALA A 285 -31.81 -22.15 -18.47
N VAL A 286 -31.45 -23.19 -19.23
CA VAL A 286 -30.05 -23.50 -19.56
C VAL A 286 -29.37 -22.32 -20.28
N GLY A 287 -29.99 -21.80 -21.34
CA GLY A 287 -29.44 -20.70 -22.13
C GLY A 287 -29.28 -19.40 -21.34
N VAL A 288 -30.28 -19.03 -20.53
CA VAL A 288 -30.22 -17.82 -19.71
C VAL A 288 -29.21 -17.96 -18.57
N VAL A 289 -29.13 -19.12 -17.89
CA VAL A 289 -28.11 -19.37 -16.86
C VAL A 289 -26.70 -19.19 -17.44
N ILE A 290 -26.40 -19.79 -18.59
CA ILE A 290 -25.09 -19.67 -19.24
C ILE A 290 -24.83 -18.21 -19.66
N THR A 291 -25.84 -17.54 -20.23
CA THR A 291 -25.72 -16.14 -20.65
C THR A 291 -25.47 -15.19 -19.47
N LEU A 292 -26.19 -15.34 -18.35
CA LEU A 292 -26.01 -14.52 -17.16
C LEU A 292 -24.70 -14.83 -16.42
N MET A 293 -24.24 -16.08 -16.42
CA MET A 293 -22.91 -16.43 -15.92
C MET A 293 -21.79 -15.79 -16.76
N LEU A 294 -21.94 -15.75 -18.09
CA LEU A 294 -21.03 -15.02 -18.98
C LEU A 294 -21.07 -13.49 -18.79
N VAL A 295 -22.23 -12.91 -18.46
CA VAL A 295 -22.29 -11.50 -17.99
C VAL A 295 -21.52 -11.33 -16.69
N GLY A 296 -21.68 -12.24 -15.74
CA GLY A 296 -20.91 -12.25 -14.48
C GLY A 296 -19.39 -12.28 -14.72
N GLN A 297 -18.92 -13.22 -15.54
CA GLN A 297 -17.51 -13.36 -15.93
C GLN A 297 -16.97 -12.15 -16.71
N LEU A 298 -17.81 -11.47 -17.51
CA LEU A 298 -17.41 -10.25 -18.21
C LEU A 298 -17.33 -9.04 -17.27
N LEU A 299 -18.25 -8.91 -16.31
CA LEU A 299 -18.17 -7.88 -15.26
C LEU A 299 -16.95 -8.10 -14.36
N GLU A 300 -16.64 -9.35 -14.04
CA GLU A 300 -15.41 -9.79 -13.38
C GLU A 300 -14.15 -9.37 -14.16
N ALA A 301 -14.01 -9.80 -15.41
CA ALA A 301 -12.83 -9.50 -16.22
C ALA A 301 -12.64 -7.98 -16.38
N ARG A 302 -13.73 -7.23 -16.62
CA ARG A 302 -13.70 -5.77 -16.71
C ARG A 302 -13.31 -5.10 -15.39
N ALA A 303 -13.72 -5.64 -14.25
CA ALA A 303 -13.33 -5.12 -12.94
C ALA A 303 -11.83 -5.33 -12.66
N ARG A 304 -11.25 -6.45 -13.09
CA ARG A 304 -9.80 -6.72 -13.03
C ARG A 304 -8.99 -5.79 -13.95
N VAL A 305 -9.34 -5.69 -15.24
CA VAL A 305 -8.61 -4.82 -16.20
C VAL A 305 -8.61 -3.35 -15.77
N GLY A 306 -9.69 -2.91 -15.13
CA GLY A 306 -9.81 -1.54 -14.62
C GLY A 306 -8.81 -1.14 -13.53
N THR A 307 -8.10 -2.07 -12.87
CA THR A 307 -7.08 -1.70 -11.86
C THR A 307 -5.69 -1.44 -12.46
N GLY A 308 -5.44 -1.88 -13.70
CA GLY A 308 -4.18 -1.59 -14.40
C GLY A 308 -3.94 -0.10 -14.70
N GLU A 309 -4.97 0.76 -14.59
CA GLU A 309 -4.85 2.21 -14.80
C GLU A 309 -3.81 2.86 -13.86
N ALA A 310 -3.73 2.43 -12.59
CA ALA A 310 -2.73 2.95 -11.64
C ALA A 310 -1.31 2.51 -12.00
N MET A 311 -1.14 1.30 -12.54
CA MET A 311 0.17 0.79 -12.97
C MET A 311 0.62 1.43 -14.28
N ARG A 312 -0.31 1.59 -15.25
CA ARG A 312 -0.07 2.34 -16.50
C ARG A 312 0.27 3.80 -16.22
N ALA A 313 -0.29 4.41 -15.16
CA ALA A 313 0.06 5.77 -14.75
C ALA A 313 1.50 5.89 -14.20
N LEU A 314 2.02 4.88 -13.48
CA LEU A 314 3.40 4.85 -12.99
C LEU A 314 4.40 4.47 -14.09
N ALA A 315 4.14 3.42 -14.86
CA ALA A 315 4.98 3.02 -15.98
C ALA A 315 5.03 4.09 -17.09
N GLY A 316 3.94 4.86 -17.26
CA GLY A 316 3.87 6.01 -18.16
C GLY A 316 4.74 7.21 -17.75
N LEU A 317 5.39 7.17 -16.58
CA LEU A 317 6.37 8.19 -16.16
C LEU A 317 7.78 7.89 -16.68
N GLN A 318 8.06 6.67 -17.15
CA GLN A 318 9.41 6.27 -17.56
C GLN A 318 9.73 6.81 -18.98
N PRO A 319 10.81 7.59 -19.15
CA PRO A 319 11.23 8.04 -20.48
C PRO A 319 11.72 6.87 -21.34
N LYS A 320 11.27 6.81 -22.59
CA LYS A 320 11.66 5.75 -23.54
C LYS A 320 13.06 5.93 -24.13
N ASN A 321 13.53 7.17 -24.21
CA ASN A 321 14.83 7.53 -24.74
C ASN A 321 15.68 8.19 -23.64
N ALA A 322 16.99 8.05 -23.75
CA ALA A 322 17.99 8.75 -22.95
C ALA A 322 18.99 9.46 -23.87
N ARG A 323 19.35 10.70 -23.52
CA ARG A 323 20.38 11.49 -24.21
C ARG A 323 21.74 11.26 -23.55
N VAL A 324 22.53 10.36 -24.12
CA VAL A 324 23.81 9.90 -23.58
C VAL A 324 24.97 10.61 -24.28
N VAL A 325 26.01 10.98 -23.52
CA VAL A 325 27.21 11.68 -24.01
C VAL A 325 28.37 10.70 -24.10
N ARG A 326 28.75 10.31 -25.33
CA ARG A 326 29.87 9.39 -25.60
C ARG A 326 30.85 10.08 -26.55
N GLY A 327 32.09 10.30 -26.09
CA GLY A 327 33.15 10.92 -26.91
C GLY A 327 32.81 12.32 -27.43
N GLU A 328 32.38 13.22 -26.53
CA GLU A 328 31.86 14.58 -26.82
C GLU A 328 30.56 14.67 -27.65
N ILE A 329 30.05 13.57 -28.20
CA ILE A 329 28.80 13.54 -28.98
C ILE A 329 27.61 13.22 -28.06
N GLU A 330 26.52 13.99 -28.20
CA GLU A 330 25.21 13.67 -27.58
C GLU A 330 24.42 12.73 -28.52
N GLU A 331 24.29 11.47 -28.16
CA GLU A 331 23.50 10.44 -28.87
C GLU A 331 22.17 10.21 -28.12
N GLU A 332 21.08 9.93 -28.86
CA GLU A 332 19.78 9.61 -28.26
C GLU A 332 19.45 8.14 -28.48
N ILE A 333 19.49 7.35 -27.40
CA ILE A 333 19.34 5.89 -27.41
C ILE A 333 18.10 5.45 -26.61
N PRO A 334 17.53 4.27 -26.86
CA PRO A 334 16.50 3.69 -25.99
C PRO A 334 17.01 3.53 -24.55
N VAL A 335 16.14 3.74 -23.55
CA VAL A 335 16.54 3.71 -22.12
C VAL A 335 17.09 2.35 -21.68
N GLU A 336 16.71 1.27 -22.36
CA GLU A 336 17.18 -0.09 -22.14
C GLU A 336 18.63 -0.32 -22.60
N GLN A 337 19.22 0.62 -23.33
CA GLN A 337 20.60 0.59 -23.84
C GLN A 337 21.56 1.48 -23.04
N VAL A 338 21.08 2.10 -21.96
CA VAL A 338 21.89 2.92 -21.03
C VAL A 338 22.64 2.01 -20.06
N ALA A 339 23.97 2.17 -20.01
CA ALA A 339 24.82 1.43 -19.09
C ALA A 339 25.11 2.22 -17.80
N VAL A 340 25.39 1.51 -16.70
CA VAL A 340 25.95 2.14 -15.49
C VAL A 340 27.28 2.81 -15.85
N GLY A 341 27.44 4.07 -15.48
CA GLY A 341 28.61 4.89 -15.83
C GLY A 341 28.45 5.77 -17.08
N ASP A 342 27.43 5.57 -17.92
CA ASP A 342 27.11 6.50 -19.01
C ASP A 342 26.82 7.91 -18.45
N ILE A 343 27.23 8.94 -19.19
CA ILE A 343 26.94 10.34 -18.87
C ILE A 343 25.67 10.74 -19.62
N ILE A 344 24.69 11.31 -18.91
CA ILE A 344 23.38 11.68 -19.45
C ILE A 344 23.22 13.20 -19.37
N ALA A 345 22.77 13.81 -20.46
CA ALA A 345 22.57 15.26 -20.58
C ALA A 345 21.07 15.60 -20.63
N ILE A 346 20.58 16.31 -19.62
CA ILE A 346 19.16 16.67 -19.45
C ILE A 346 18.99 18.19 -19.54
N ARG A 347 17.99 18.59 -20.33
CA ARG A 347 17.63 19.98 -20.63
C ARG A 347 16.46 20.44 -19.75
N PRO A 348 16.19 21.75 -19.65
CA PRO A 348 15.05 22.26 -18.89
C PRO A 348 13.73 21.62 -19.35
N GLY A 349 12.93 21.11 -18.42
CA GLY A 349 11.65 20.44 -18.69
C GLY A 349 11.73 18.98 -19.18
N GLU A 350 12.93 18.41 -19.40
CA GLU A 350 13.07 16.98 -19.73
C GLU A 350 12.97 16.10 -18.46
N GLN A 351 12.38 14.90 -18.59
CA GLN A 351 12.40 13.88 -17.54
C GLN A 351 13.75 13.15 -17.49
N LEU A 352 14.16 12.74 -16.29
CA LEU A 352 15.39 11.96 -16.11
C LEU A 352 15.13 10.48 -16.46
N PRO A 353 15.89 9.85 -17.36
CA PRO A 353 15.62 8.47 -17.79
C PRO A 353 16.00 7.37 -16.77
N VAL A 354 17.03 7.57 -15.96
CA VAL A 354 17.56 6.59 -14.97
C VAL A 354 18.08 7.31 -13.71
N ASP A 355 18.49 6.55 -12.70
CA ASP A 355 19.05 7.12 -11.47
C ASP A 355 20.54 7.44 -11.65
N GLY A 356 21.05 8.45 -10.94
CA GLY A 356 22.44 8.87 -11.08
C GLY A 356 22.94 9.91 -10.08
N VAL A 357 24.15 10.41 -10.34
CA VAL A 357 24.79 11.50 -9.58
C VAL A 357 25.22 12.60 -10.54
N VAL A 358 24.83 13.85 -10.25
CA VAL A 358 25.16 15.02 -11.06
C VAL A 358 26.67 15.26 -11.06
N ILE A 359 27.26 15.41 -12.25
CA ILE A 359 28.69 15.70 -12.43
C ILE A 359 28.93 17.16 -12.86
N ALA A 360 27.95 17.81 -13.49
CA ALA A 360 28.02 19.21 -13.86
C ALA A 360 26.62 19.82 -14.06
N GLY A 361 26.51 21.14 -13.84
CA GLY A 361 25.25 21.87 -13.91
C GLY A 361 24.58 22.06 -12.54
N SER A 362 23.48 22.80 -12.55
CA SER A 362 22.65 23.09 -11.37
C SER A 362 21.22 23.34 -11.85
N SER A 363 20.25 22.73 -11.17
CA SER A 363 18.82 22.88 -11.48
C SER A 363 17.96 22.51 -10.28
N ALA A 364 16.74 23.03 -10.21
CA ALA A 364 15.71 22.48 -9.34
C ALA A 364 15.03 21.31 -10.04
N VAL A 365 14.91 20.16 -9.39
CA VAL A 365 14.27 18.95 -9.91
C VAL A 365 12.97 18.73 -9.17
N ASP A 366 11.88 18.55 -9.91
CA ASP A 366 10.57 18.21 -9.37
C ASP A 366 10.49 16.69 -9.20
N GLU A 367 10.53 16.26 -7.92
CA GLU A 367 10.45 14.86 -7.51
C GLU A 367 9.03 14.47 -7.07
N SER A 368 8.05 15.39 -7.14
CA SER A 368 6.68 15.24 -6.59
C SER A 368 5.92 14.01 -7.10
N MET A 369 6.22 13.57 -8.33
CA MET A 369 5.64 12.37 -8.94
C MET A 369 6.08 11.06 -8.28
N ILE A 370 7.11 11.09 -7.43
CA ILE A 370 7.68 9.94 -6.71
C ILE A 370 7.66 10.21 -5.19
N THR A 371 8.18 11.35 -4.74
CA THR A 371 8.29 11.69 -3.30
C THR A 371 7.05 12.38 -2.74
N GLY A 372 6.10 12.79 -3.59
CA GLY A 372 4.90 13.55 -3.20
C GLY A 372 5.15 14.99 -2.74
N GLU A 373 6.40 15.42 -2.59
CA GLU A 373 6.76 16.74 -2.09
C GLU A 373 6.57 17.80 -3.17
N SER A 374 5.77 18.83 -2.89
CA SER A 374 5.33 19.83 -3.88
C SER A 374 6.33 20.95 -4.16
N MET A 375 7.55 20.87 -3.63
CA MET A 375 8.62 21.87 -3.78
C MET A 375 9.82 21.24 -4.50
N PRO A 376 10.19 21.73 -5.69
CA PRO A 376 11.36 21.21 -6.42
C PRO A 376 12.67 21.33 -5.63
N VAL A 377 13.44 20.25 -5.58
CA VAL A 377 14.69 20.14 -4.81
C VAL A 377 15.87 20.61 -5.66
N VAL A 378 16.71 21.50 -5.14
CA VAL A 378 17.91 21.98 -5.85
C VAL A 378 18.97 20.87 -5.90
N LYS A 379 19.44 20.56 -7.10
CA LYS A 379 20.49 19.57 -7.39
C LYS A 379 21.69 20.26 -8.03
N GLN A 380 22.89 19.95 -7.54
CA GLN A 380 24.18 20.48 -8.01
C GLN A 380 25.18 19.34 -8.18
N ALA A 381 26.41 19.62 -8.62
CA ALA A 381 27.45 18.59 -8.71
C ALA A 381 27.63 17.83 -7.38
N GLY A 382 27.62 16.50 -7.44
CA GLY A 382 27.61 15.60 -6.27
C GLY A 382 26.21 15.22 -5.77
N SER A 383 25.13 15.92 -6.14
CA SER A 383 23.77 15.54 -5.76
C SER A 383 23.30 14.27 -6.48
N SER A 384 22.58 13.39 -5.77
CA SER A 384 21.86 12.27 -6.35
C SER A 384 20.56 12.72 -7.05
N VAL A 385 20.21 12.04 -8.13
CA VAL A 385 19.01 12.26 -8.93
C VAL A 385 18.34 10.94 -9.30
N THR A 386 17.01 10.96 -9.38
CA THR A 386 16.17 9.76 -9.55
C THR A 386 15.50 9.77 -10.92
N GLY A 387 15.38 8.61 -11.57
CA GLY A 387 14.65 8.46 -12.83
C GLY A 387 13.17 8.85 -12.70
N ALA A 388 12.55 9.22 -13.83
CA ALA A 388 11.18 9.73 -13.97
C ALA A 388 10.83 11.04 -13.22
N THR A 389 11.76 11.62 -12.46
CA THR A 389 11.65 13.00 -11.97
C THR A 389 11.78 14.01 -13.12
N ILE A 390 11.26 15.22 -12.95
CA ILE A 390 11.25 16.26 -14.00
C ILE A 390 12.31 17.31 -13.69
N ASN A 391 13.22 17.56 -14.63
CA ASN A 391 14.18 18.65 -14.50
C ASN A 391 13.48 20.00 -14.71
N GLY A 392 13.71 20.97 -13.82
CA GLY A 392 13.14 22.31 -13.89
C GLY A 392 13.81 23.23 -14.92
N THR A 393 14.40 24.33 -14.46
CA THR A 393 14.85 25.45 -15.33
C THR A 393 16.32 25.41 -15.74
N GLY A 394 17.17 24.64 -15.05
CA GLY A 394 18.59 24.49 -15.37
C GLY A 394 18.86 23.30 -16.30
N SER A 395 20.12 23.12 -16.70
CA SER A 395 20.59 21.91 -17.36
C SER A 395 21.48 21.09 -16.43
N LEU A 396 21.41 19.76 -16.57
CA LEU A 396 22.17 18.81 -15.75
C LEU A 396 22.93 17.85 -16.66
N ARG A 397 24.18 17.56 -16.31
CA ARG A 397 24.89 16.36 -16.77
C ARG A 397 25.15 15.48 -15.56
N TYR A 398 24.70 14.24 -15.61
CA TYR A 398 24.83 13.27 -14.51
C TYR A 398 25.37 11.94 -15.01
N ARG A 399 25.99 11.15 -14.12
CA ARG A 399 26.44 9.79 -14.40
C ARG A 399 25.39 8.79 -13.92
N ALA A 400 24.97 7.87 -14.78
CA ALA A 400 24.04 6.80 -14.42
C ALA A 400 24.63 5.85 -13.37
N THR A 401 23.86 5.51 -12.33
CA THR A 401 24.29 4.61 -11.24
C THR A 401 23.43 3.36 -11.10
N LYS A 402 22.09 3.49 -11.21
CA LYS A 402 21.16 2.36 -11.30
C LYS A 402 20.37 2.49 -12.62
N VAL A 403 20.24 1.39 -13.38
CA VAL A 403 19.63 1.38 -14.73
C VAL A 403 18.67 0.20 -14.88
N GLY A 404 17.71 0.30 -15.82
CA GLY A 404 16.71 -0.75 -16.05
C GLY A 404 15.97 -1.15 -14.77
N LYS A 405 16.00 -2.45 -14.44
CA LYS A 405 15.32 -3.03 -13.26
C LYS A 405 15.83 -2.51 -11.91
N ASP A 406 17.06 -2.02 -11.87
CA ASP A 406 17.67 -1.56 -10.62
C ASP A 406 17.25 -0.12 -10.27
N THR A 407 16.63 0.62 -11.20
CA THR A 407 16.13 1.97 -10.95
C THR A 407 15.05 1.99 -9.86
N VAL A 408 14.98 3.08 -9.10
CA VAL A 408 13.95 3.29 -8.07
C VAL A 408 12.54 3.07 -8.63
N LEU A 409 12.21 3.63 -9.81
CA LEU A 409 10.90 3.41 -10.43
C LEU A 409 10.63 1.94 -10.80
N ALA A 410 11.60 1.21 -11.34
CA ALA A 410 11.41 -0.20 -11.66
C ALA A 410 11.27 -1.07 -10.41
N GLN A 411 11.99 -0.76 -9.33
CA GLN A 411 11.81 -1.42 -8.03
C GLN A 411 10.41 -1.15 -7.45
N ILE A 412 9.91 0.08 -7.55
CA ILE A 412 8.54 0.47 -7.14
C ILE A 412 7.48 -0.35 -7.91
N ILE A 413 7.62 -0.45 -9.23
CA ILE A 413 6.72 -1.22 -10.09
C ILE A 413 6.76 -2.72 -9.72
N GLY A 414 7.96 -3.29 -9.54
CA GLY A 414 8.15 -4.70 -9.16
C GLY A 414 7.57 -5.04 -7.79
N LEU A 415 7.73 -4.17 -6.78
CA LEU A 415 7.14 -4.33 -5.45
C LEU A 415 5.61 -4.37 -5.52
N VAL A 416 5.00 -3.45 -6.27
CA VAL A 416 3.53 -3.41 -6.41
C VAL A 416 3.01 -4.58 -7.27
N GLN A 417 3.75 -5.03 -8.27
CA GLN A 417 3.38 -6.21 -9.06
C GLN A 417 3.39 -7.49 -8.22
N SER A 418 4.43 -7.67 -7.39
CA SER A 418 4.53 -8.78 -6.41
C SER A 418 3.36 -8.78 -5.41
N ALA A 419 2.91 -7.59 -5.01
CA ALA A 419 1.76 -7.46 -4.12
C ALA A 419 0.45 -7.93 -4.77
N GLN A 420 0.28 -7.69 -6.07
CA GLN A 420 -0.93 -8.04 -6.81
C GLN A 420 -1.02 -9.54 -7.15
N SER A 421 0.10 -10.26 -7.26
CA SER A 421 0.10 -11.73 -7.43
C SER A 421 -0.02 -12.51 -6.11
N SER A 422 0.31 -11.88 -4.98
CA SER A 422 0.22 -12.49 -3.65
C SER A 422 -1.23 -12.66 -3.13
N LYS A 423 -1.49 -13.71 -2.34
CA LYS A 423 -2.81 -14.02 -1.77
C LYS A 423 -2.97 -13.49 -0.34
N ALA A 424 -4.07 -12.77 -0.07
CA ALA A 424 -4.41 -12.38 1.30
C ALA A 424 -4.90 -13.59 2.14
N PRO A 425 -4.60 -13.66 3.46
CA PRO A 425 -5.15 -14.68 4.37
C PRO A 425 -6.68 -14.82 4.33
N VAL A 426 -7.42 -13.72 4.17
CA VAL A 426 -8.89 -13.70 4.02
C VAL A 426 -9.37 -14.36 2.71
N GLN A 427 -8.53 -14.43 1.68
CA GLN A 427 -8.80 -15.27 0.49
C GLN A 427 -8.64 -16.75 0.84
N ARG A 428 -7.58 -17.14 1.58
CA ARG A 428 -7.42 -18.52 2.09
C ARG A 428 -8.63 -18.95 2.94
N MET A 429 -9.23 -18.01 3.69
CA MET A 429 -10.49 -18.22 4.42
C MET A 429 -11.70 -18.37 3.49
N ALA A 430 -11.82 -17.57 2.42
CA ALA A 430 -12.89 -17.71 1.43
C ALA A 430 -12.82 -19.04 0.65
N ASP A 431 -11.61 -19.50 0.33
CA ASP A 431 -11.35 -20.81 -0.28
C ASP A 431 -11.81 -21.94 0.67
N LYS A 432 -11.44 -21.85 1.96
CA LYS A 432 -11.86 -22.81 3.01
C LYS A 432 -13.38 -22.81 3.25
N ILE A 433 -14.03 -21.64 3.21
CA ILE A 433 -15.49 -21.52 3.27
C ILE A 433 -16.13 -22.22 2.07
N SER A 434 -15.63 -21.95 0.86
CA SER A 434 -16.12 -22.57 -0.38
C SER A 434 -16.01 -24.09 -0.34
N GLY A 435 -14.89 -24.61 0.19
CA GLY A 435 -14.65 -26.04 0.33
C GLY A 435 -15.61 -26.79 1.26
N ILE A 436 -16.23 -26.10 2.22
CA ILE A 436 -17.26 -26.65 3.11
C ILE A 436 -18.67 -26.37 2.54
N PHE A 437 -18.86 -25.19 1.94
CA PHE A 437 -20.13 -24.70 1.42
C PHE A 437 -20.62 -25.51 0.20
N VAL A 438 -19.75 -25.85 -0.75
CA VAL A 438 -20.13 -26.61 -1.96
C VAL A 438 -20.70 -28.01 -1.62
N PRO A 439 -20.06 -28.83 -0.75
CA PRO A 439 -20.68 -30.06 -0.26
C PRO A 439 -22.04 -29.85 0.42
N ILE A 440 -22.17 -28.83 1.28
CA ILE A 440 -23.45 -28.52 1.96
C ILE A 440 -24.55 -28.19 0.94
N VAL A 441 -24.25 -27.37 -0.08
CA VAL A 441 -25.17 -27.03 -1.17
C VAL A 441 -25.64 -28.27 -1.94
N VAL A 442 -24.72 -29.18 -2.28
CA VAL A 442 -25.08 -30.43 -2.97
C VAL A 442 -26.01 -31.28 -2.09
N LEU A 443 -25.74 -31.37 -0.79
CA LEU A 443 -26.62 -32.09 0.13
C LEU A 443 -28.01 -31.43 0.25
N ILE A 444 -28.09 -30.10 0.34
CA ILE A 444 -29.38 -29.37 0.35
C ILE A 444 -30.14 -29.62 -0.97
N ALA A 445 -29.47 -29.64 -2.12
CA ALA A 445 -30.10 -29.93 -3.40
C ALA A 445 -30.65 -31.37 -3.49
N VAL A 446 -29.89 -32.36 -3.01
CA VAL A 446 -30.31 -33.77 -2.94
C VAL A 446 -31.50 -33.96 -1.99
N TRP A 447 -31.46 -33.34 -0.80
CA TRP A 447 -32.56 -33.41 0.16
C TRP A 447 -33.79 -32.63 -0.28
N SER A 448 -33.62 -31.48 -0.93
CA SER A 448 -34.70 -30.74 -1.60
C SER A 448 -35.39 -31.64 -2.64
N CYS A 449 -34.63 -32.24 -3.57
CA CYS A 449 -35.14 -33.18 -4.56
C CYS A 449 -35.96 -34.31 -3.92
N ALA A 450 -35.42 -34.96 -2.88
CA ALA A 450 -36.05 -36.08 -2.21
C ALA A 450 -37.34 -35.69 -1.46
N LEU A 451 -37.36 -34.54 -0.78
CA LEU A 451 -38.53 -34.04 -0.07
C LEU A 451 -39.63 -33.61 -1.05
N TRP A 452 -39.29 -32.92 -2.13
CA TRP A 452 -40.24 -32.53 -3.18
C TRP A 452 -40.79 -33.73 -3.95
N PHE A 453 -39.98 -34.77 -4.19
CA PHE A 453 -40.46 -36.03 -4.76
C PHE A 453 -41.36 -36.83 -3.79
N ALA A 454 -41.08 -36.77 -2.48
CA ALA A 454 -41.83 -37.51 -1.46
C ALA A 454 -43.16 -36.85 -1.06
N PHE A 455 -43.19 -35.52 -0.93
CA PHE A 455 -44.29 -34.77 -0.32
C PHE A 455 -44.83 -33.63 -1.20
N GLY A 456 -44.21 -33.34 -2.36
CA GLY A 456 -44.64 -32.27 -3.25
C GLY A 456 -46.01 -32.51 -3.91
N PRO A 457 -46.61 -31.45 -4.46
CA PRO A 457 -47.80 -31.55 -5.30
C PRO A 457 -47.46 -32.25 -6.63
N GLU A 458 -48.50 -32.69 -7.33
CA GLU A 458 -48.33 -33.28 -8.67
C GLU A 458 -48.24 -32.16 -9.71
N PRO A 459 -47.27 -32.19 -10.65
CA PRO A 459 -46.32 -33.27 -10.95
C PRO A 459 -45.04 -33.28 -10.09
N ARG A 460 -44.88 -34.28 -9.21
CA ARG A 460 -43.78 -34.32 -8.20
C ARG A 460 -42.38 -34.31 -8.78
N VAL A 461 -42.17 -34.95 -9.94
CA VAL A 461 -40.86 -35.05 -10.60
C VAL A 461 -40.36 -33.68 -11.06
N VAL A 462 -41.26 -32.85 -11.58
CA VAL A 462 -40.95 -31.48 -12.02
C VAL A 462 -40.56 -30.62 -10.83
N HIS A 463 -41.38 -30.62 -9.77
CA HIS A 463 -41.08 -29.86 -8.55
C HIS A 463 -39.76 -30.29 -7.89
N ALA A 464 -39.45 -31.59 -7.87
CA ALA A 464 -38.19 -32.10 -7.35
C ALA A 464 -36.98 -31.65 -8.18
N LEU A 465 -37.07 -31.73 -9.51
CA LEU A 465 -36.00 -31.30 -10.41
C LEU A 465 -35.78 -29.78 -10.34
N VAL A 466 -36.85 -28.97 -10.40
CA VAL A 466 -36.78 -27.51 -10.35
C VAL A 466 -36.22 -27.05 -9.01
N ALA A 467 -36.68 -27.58 -7.87
CA ALA A 467 -36.15 -27.19 -6.56
C ALA A 467 -34.67 -27.56 -6.38
N ALA A 468 -34.23 -28.72 -6.88
CA ALA A 468 -32.82 -29.10 -6.84
C ALA A 468 -31.94 -28.21 -7.73
N VAL A 469 -32.37 -27.95 -8.98
CA VAL A 469 -31.64 -27.08 -9.92
C VAL A 469 -31.60 -25.64 -9.42
N SER A 470 -32.71 -25.09 -8.91
CA SER A 470 -32.74 -23.76 -8.30
C SER A 470 -31.78 -23.65 -7.12
N VAL A 471 -31.66 -24.66 -6.24
CA VAL A 471 -30.69 -24.67 -5.13
C VAL A 471 -29.25 -24.66 -5.64
N LEU A 472 -28.92 -25.48 -6.64
CA LEU A 472 -27.57 -25.55 -7.21
C LEU A 472 -27.17 -24.24 -7.91
N LEU A 473 -28.12 -23.57 -8.57
CA LEU A 473 -27.87 -22.31 -9.29
C LEU A 473 -27.75 -21.10 -8.35
N ILE A 474 -28.67 -20.94 -7.40
CA ILE A 474 -28.66 -19.80 -6.47
C ILE A 474 -27.47 -19.84 -5.50
N ALA A 475 -26.87 -21.02 -5.32
CA ALA A 475 -25.72 -21.17 -4.47
C ALA A 475 -24.44 -20.53 -5.02
N CYS A 476 -24.31 -20.29 -6.34
CA CYS A 476 -23.07 -19.78 -6.97
C CYS A 476 -22.47 -18.60 -6.20
N PRO A 477 -21.37 -18.79 -5.45
CA PRO A 477 -20.74 -17.71 -4.70
C PRO A 477 -19.82 -16.92 -5.64
N CYS A 478 -20.28 -16.58 -6.84
CA CYS A 478 -19.42 -16.03 -7.89
C CYS A 478 -18.87 -14.63 -7.53
N ALA A 479 -19.56 -13.90 -6.65
CA ALA A 479 -19.07 -12.65 -6.07
C ALA A 479 -18.01 -12.86 -4.94
N LEU A 480 -17.96 -14.05 -4.32
CA LEU A 480 -17.07 -14.38 -3.19
C LEU A 480 -15.60 -14.42 -3.62
N GLY A 481 -15.31 -15.10 -4.74
CA GLY A 481 -13.95 -15.20 -5.29
C GLY A 481 -13.36 -13.86 -5.75
N LEU A 482 -14.22 -12.84 -5.95
CA LEU A 482 -13.84 -11.49 -6.39
C LEU A 482 -13.75 -10.47 -5.26
N ALA A 483 -14.50 -10.70 -4.17
CA ALA A 483 -14.60 -9.80 -3.03
C ALA A 483 -13.22 -9.38 -2.46
N THR A 484 -12.31 -10.35 -2.33
CA THR A 484 -10.96 -10.10 -1.81
C THR A 484 -10.02 -9.52 -2.89
N PRO A 485 -9.77 -10.17 -4.04
CA PRO A 485 -8.76 -9.68 -4.99
C PRO A 485 -9.06 -8.28 -5.51
N LEU A 486 -10.31 -7.98 -5.89
CA LEU A 486 -10.68 -6.66 -6.39
C LEU A 486 -10.49 -5.54 -5.34
N SER A 487 -10.79 -5.84 -4.07
CA SER A 487 -10.58 -4.89 -2.98
C SER A 487 -9.08 -4.66 -2.71
N VAL A 488 -8.27 -5.72 -2.76
CA VAL A 488 -6.81 -5.66 -2.62
C VAL A 488 -6.21 -4.84 -3.76
N THR A 489 -6.47 -5.17 -5.03
CA THR A 489 -5.81 -4.47 -6.17
C THR A 489 -6.21 -3.00 -6.25
N VAL A 490 -7.48 -2.64 -5.97
CA VAL A 490 -7.90 -1.24 -5.86
C VAL A 490 -7.20 -0.54 -4.68
N SER A 491 -7.05 -1.22 -3.54
CA SER A 491 -6.39 -0.68 -2.35
C SER A 491 -4.89 -0.45 -2.56
N THR A 492 -4.15 -1.42 -3.10
CA THR A 492 -2.71 -1.28 -3.37
C THR A 492 -2.44 -0.22 -4.44
N GLY A 493 -3.26 -0.18 -5.50
CA GLY A 493 -3.19 0.89 -6.50
C GLY A 493 -3.47 2.29 -5.92
N ARG A 494 -4.35 2.40 -4.92
CA ARG A 494 -4.63 3.66 -4.21
C ARG A 494 -3.54 4.01 -3.20
N ALA A 495 -2.91 3.01 -2.56
CA ALA A 495 -1.79 3.19 -1.64
C ALA A 495 -0.57 3.76 -2.38
N ALA A 496 -0.22 3.22 -3.56
CA ALA A 496 0.89 3.71 -4.36
C ALA A 496 0.69 5.18 -4.80
N GLN A 497 -0.54 5.58 -5.17
CA GLN A 497 -0.91 6.99 -5.43
C GLN A 497 -0.80 7.92 -4.21
N MET A 498 -0.55 7.38 -3.02
CA MET A 498 -0.45 8.09 -1.75
C MET A 498 0.95 7.94 -1.12
N GLY A 499 1.94 7.49 -1.90
CA GLY A 499 3.32 7.28 -1.42
C GLY A 499 3.50 6.05 -0.52
N VAL A 500 2.55 5.11 -0.53
CA VAL A 500 2.56 3.91 0.32
C VAL A 500 2.63 2.65 -0.56
N LEU A 501 3.79 2.00 -0.59
CA LEU A 501 3.99 0.76 -1.32
C LEU A 501 3.80 -0.41 -0.37
N ILE A 502 2.87 -1.31 -0.66
CA ILE A 502 2.64 -2.52 0.14
C ILE A 502 3.12 -3.70 -0.72
N ARG A 503 4.04 -4.53 -0.20
CA ARG A 503 4.68 -5.64 -0.93
C ARG A 503 3.81 -6.88 -1.05
N SER A 504 2.87 -7.10 -0.14
CA SER A 504 1.99 -8.28 -0.15
C SER A 504 0.56 -8.00 0.30
N ALA A 505 -0.38 -8.79 -0.21
CA ALA A 505 -1.78 -8.77 0.21
C ALA A 505 -1.95 -9.28 1.66
N GLU A 506 -0.97 -10.02 2.18
CA GLU A 506 -0.89 -10.41 3.59
C GLU A 506 -0.47 -9.26 4.50
N ALA A 507 0.52 -8.47 4.10
CA ALA A 507 0.87 -7.21 4.76
C ALA A 507 -0.30 -6.22 4.74
N LEU A 508 -1.05 -6.13 3.64
CA LEU A 508 -2.24 -5.30 3.54
C LEU A 508 -3.30 -5.69 4.58
N GLU A 509 -3.59 -6.98 4.72
CA GLU A 509 -4.55 -7.48 5.70
C GLU A 509 -4.05 -7.32 7.16
N THR A 510 -2.79 -7.65 7.43
CA THR A 510 -2.22 -7.57 8.78
C THR A 510 -2.04 -6.13 9.23
N CYS A 511 -1.76 -5.20 8.31
CA CYS A 511 -1.76 -3.75 8.55
C CYS A 511 -3.12 -3.26 9.07
N GLY A 512 -4.22 -3.77 8.52
CA GLY A 512 -5.58 -3.48 9.02
C GLY A 512 -5.85 -3.96 10.46
N LYS A 513 -5.00 -4.83 11.02
CA LYS A 513 -5.09 -5.42 12.37
C LYS A 513 -4.10 -4.80 13.38
N ILE A 514 -3.25 -3.86 12.96
CA ILE A 514 -2.26 -3.19 13.83
C ILE A 514 -2.97 -2.47 14.98
N ASN A 515 -2.50 -2.74 16.20
CA ASN A 515 -2.92 -2.07 17.44
C ASN A 515 -1.73 -1.50 18.25
N ALA A 516 -0.48 -1.85 17.92
CA ALA A 516 0.72 -1.17 18.40
C ALA A 516 1.65 -0.79 17.25
N VAL A 517 2.21 0.41 17.31
CA VAL A 517 3.25 0.91 16.40
C VAL A 517 4.48 1.24 17.24
N VAL A 518 5.59 0.61 16.89
CA VAL A 518 6.92 0.95 17.38
C VAL A 518 7.59 1.82 16.32
N LEU A 519 8.02 3.00 16.72
CA LEU A 519 8.77 3.94 15.89
C LEU A 519 10.23 3.92 16.35
N ASP A 520 11.20 3.81 15.44
CA ASP A 520 12.54 4.28 15.79
C ASP A 520 12.56 5.81 15.95
N LYS A 521 13.52 6.31 16.73
CA LYS A 521 13.77 7.74 16.87
C LYS A 521 14.44 8.32 15.63
N THR A 522 15.64 7.84 15.32
CA THR A 522 16.58 8.46 14.35
C THR A 522 16.06 8.27 12.93
N GLY A 523 16.02 9.32 12.11
CA GLY A 523 15.60 9.25 10.69
C GLY A 523 14.12 8.94 10.47
N THR A 524 13.44 8.42 11.49
CA THR A 524 12.04 8.02 11.51
C THR A 524 11.17 9.11 12.11
N ILE A 525 11.30 9.40 13.41
CA ILE A 525 10.65 10.54 14.07
C ILE A 525 11.40 11.85 13.77
N THR A 526 12.73 11.79 13.78
CA THR A 526 13.64 12.90 13.51
C THR A 526 14.12 12.92 12.06
N ALA A 527 14.82 13.98 11.65
CA ALA A 527 15.43 14.13 10.34
C ALA A 527 16.53 13.10 10.02
N GLY A 528 17.10 12.43 11.03
CA GLY A 528 18.21 11.48 10.88
C GLY A 528 19.55 12.15 10.59
N LYS A 529 19.62 13.47 10.81
CA LYS A 529 20.80 14.31 10.59
C LYS A 529 20.85 15.34 11.72
N PRO A 530 21.93 15.37 12.53
CA PRO A 530 22.10 16.46 13.48
C PRO A 530 22.20 17.79 12.74
N SER A 531 21.59 18.83 13.29
CA SER A 531 21.73 20.22 12.86
C SER A 531 22.17 21.09 14.03
N LEU A 532 22.87 22.19 13.73
CA LEU A 532 23.19 23.20 14.74
C LEU A 532 21.89 23.80 15.32
N THR A 533 21.79 23.89 16.64
CA THR A 533 20.60 24.40 17.34
C THR A 533 20.89 25.61 18.21
N ASP A 534 21.96 25.59 19.02
CA ASP A 534 22.32 26.68 19.92
C ASP A 534 23.82 26.94 19.86
N VAL A 535 24.20 28.21 19.98
CA VAL A 535 25.58 28.64 20.26
C VAL A 535 25.51 29.57 21.46
N LEU A 536 26.04 29.12 22.60
CA LEU A 536 26.08 29.87 23.85
C LEU A 536 27.52 30.35 24.10
N PRO A 537 27.90 31.55 23.61
CA PRO A 537 29.25 32.07 23.81
C PRO A 537 29.48 32.51 25.26
N LEU A 538 30.65 32.16 25.79
CA LEU A 538 31.08 32.49 27.15
C LEU A 538 32.15 33.59 27.14
N GLY A 539 32.30 34.28 28.28
CA GLY A 539 33.32 35.29 28.54
C GLY A 539 33.53 36.32 27.43
N LYS A 540 34.76 36.41 26.93
CA LYS A 540 35.19 37.34 25.86
C LYS A 540 34.40 37.19 24.56
N TRP A 541 33.82 36.02 24.30
CA TRP A 541 33.06 35.72 23.08
C TRP A 541 31.57 36.10 23.16
N ARG A 542 31.04 36.48 24.33
CA ARG A 542 29.60 36.79 24.55
C ARG A 542 28.96 37.73 23.53
N LYS A 543 29.73 38.63 22.92
CA LYS A 543 29.26 39.61 21.92
C LYS A 543 29.50 39.18 20.47
N MET A 544 30.09 38.00 20.24
CA MET A 544 30.58 37.52 18.95
C MET A 544 30.24 36.02 18.73
N PRO A 545 28.96 35.61 18.84
CA PRO A 545 28.55 34.20 18.68
C PRO A 545 28.94 33.62 17.32
N ASP A 546 28.88 34.42 16.26
CA ASP A 546 29.21 33.97 14.90
C ASP A 546 30.73 33.84 14.68
N ALA A 547 31.55 34.61 15.41
CA ALA A 547 33.00 34.42 15.42
C ALA A 547 33.38 33.11 16.14
N LEU A 548 32.78 32.84 17.30
CA LEU A 548 32.93 31.57 18.00
C LEU A 548 32.54 30.41 17.06
N LEU A 549 31.37 30.49 16.42
CA LEU A 549 30.91 29.47 15.49
C LEU A 549 31.86 29.30 14.28
N ALA A 550 32.37 30.38 13.68
CA ALA A 550 33.32 30.29 12.57
C ALA A 550 34.64 29.60 12.98
N ILE A 551 35.16 29.89 14.17
CA ILE A 551 36.37 29.26 14.73
C ILE A 551 36.10 27.76 15.00
N THR A 552 34.99 27.44 15.69
CA THR A 552 34.61 26.05 16.01
C THR A 552 34.33 25.23 14.73
N ALA A 553 33.59 25.77 13.78
CA ALA A 553 33.30 25.12 12.50
C ALA A 553 34.54 24.95 11.62
N SER A 554 35.52 25.87 11.71
CA SER A 554 36.81 25.67 11.03
C SER A 554 37.59 24.53 11.67
N ALA A 555 37.65 24.44 13.01
CA ALA A 555 38.34 23.34 13.70
C ALA A 555 37.69 21.96 13.44
N GLU A 556 36.38 21.91 13.24
CA GLU A 556 35.61 20.70 12.91
C GLU A 556 35.53 20.41 11.39
N ARG A 557 36.16 21.22 10.53
CA ARG A 557 36.10 21.10 9.06
C ARG A 557 36.64 19.77 8.53
N ASP A 558 37.70 19.26 9.15
CA ASP A 558 38.42 18.06 8.74
C ASP A 558 37.96 16.80 9.50
N SER A 559 36.84 16.90 10.22
CA SER A 559 36.27 15.88 11.11
C SER A 559 35.13 15.15 10.41
N GLU A 560 35.28 13.83 10.21
CA GLU A 560 34.25 12.98 9.59
C GLU A 560 33.03 12.70 10.50
N HIS A 561 32.99 13.28 11.70
CA HIS A 561 31.96 13.00 12.69
C HIS A 561 30.61 13.68 12.33
N PRO A 562 29.44 13.01 12.46
CA PRO A 562 28.16 13.62 12.09
C PRO A 562 27.84 14.95 12.82
N LEU A 563 28.28 15.09 14.08
CA LEU A 563 28.11 16.33 14.85
C LEU A 563 28.99 17.47 14.30
N ALA A 564 30.18 17.16 13.80
CA ALA A 564 31.09 18.13 13.18
C ALA A 564 30.49 18.68 11.88
N ALA A 565 30.00 17.79 11.01
CA ALA A 565 29.29 18.16 9.79
C ALA A 565 28.08 19.08 10.06
N ALA A 566 27.37 18.90 11.19
CA ALA A 566 26.27 19.76 11.61
C ALA A 566 26.72 21.19 12.00
N ILE A 567 27.85 21.31 12.70
CA ILE A 567 28.46 22.61 13.05
C ILE A 567 28.94 23.33 11.78
N VAL A 568 29.65 22.61 10.90
CA VAL A 568 30.15 23.11 9.62
C VAL A 568 28.99 23.60 8.72
N ALA A 569 27.92 22.82 8.60
CA ALA A 569 26.73 23.21 7.84
C ALA A 569 26.07 24.46 8.43
N GLY A 570 25.86 24.53 9.75
CA GLY A 570 25.25 25.69 10.41
C GLY A 570 26.08 26.98 10.28
N ALA A 571 27.41 26.88 10.13
CA ALA A 571 28.26 28.01 9.81
C ALA A 571 28.15 28.44 8.33
N GLN A 572 28.02 27.49 7.39
CA GLN A 572 27.83 27.76 5.96
C GLN A 572 26.45 28.34 5.64
N GLU A 573 25.40 27.90 6.34
CA GLU A 573 24.04 28.48 6.26
C GLU A 573 24.01 29.94 6.72
N LYS A 574 24.84 30.30 7.71
CA LYS A 574 25.09 31.69 8.14
C LYS A 574 26.09 32.45 7.24
N HIS A 575 26.57 31.84 6.17
CA HIS A 575 27.55 32.38 5.22
C HIS A 575 28.87 32.84 5.88
N LEU A 576 29.30 32.13 6.93
CA LEU A 576 30.55 32.41 7.63
C LEU A 576 31.75 31.88 6.84
N THR A 577 32.85 32.63 6.85
CA THR A 577 34.12 32.22 6.24
C THR A 577 34.81 31.16 7.09
N LEU A 578 35.08 29.99 6.48
CA LEU A 578 35.82 28.89 7.09
C LEU A 578 37.22 28.82 6.45
N ASP A 579 38.25 29.10 7.24
CA ASP A 579 39.65 29.08 6.82
C ASP A 579 40.28 27.68 6.93
N GLU A 580 41.56 27.55 6.58
CA GLU A 580 42.31 26.29 6.69
C GLU A 580 42.71 25.98 8.15
N THR A 581 42.68 24.70 8.52
CA THR A 581 43.23 24.22 9.79
C THR A 581 44.70 23.82 9.64
N THR A 582 45.43 23.80 10.75
CA THR A 582 46.71 23.07 10.86
C THR A 582 46.73 22.24 12.13
N GLN A 583 47.49 21.14 12.12
CA GLN A 583 47.64 20.23 13.26
C GLN A 583 46.31 19.62 13.78
N PHE A 584 45.29 19.46 12.92
CA PHE A 584 44.06 18.77 13.27
C PHE A 584 44.32 17.37 13.86
N ARG A 585 43.63 17.07 14.96
CA ARG A 585 43.69 15.78 15.66
C ARG A 585 42.34 15.44 16.27
N ALA A 586 41.73 14.36 15.78
CA ALA A 586 40.59 13.73 16.43
C ALA A 586 41.04 12.84 17.60
N ILE A 587 40.26 12.82 18.68
CA ILE A 587 40.45 12.02 19.88
C ILE A 587 39.17 11.22 20.12
N SER A 588 39.21 9.93 19.79
CA SER A 588 38.05 9.04 19.78
C SER A 588 37.28 9.04 21.09
N GLY A 589 35.97 9.29 21.02
CA GLY A 589 35.07 9.34 22.18
C GLY A 589 35.13 10.64 22.99
N ARG A 590 35.95 11.64 22.59
CA ARG A 590 36.15 12.89 23.32
C ARG A 590 35.90 14.15 22.48
N GLY A 591 36.49 14.23 21.29
CA GLY A 591 36.32 15.39 20.39
C GLY A 591 37.53 15.65 19.49
N VAL A 592 37.76 16.90 19.11
CA VAL A 592 38.85 17.34 18.22
C VAL A 592 39.68 18.50 18.79
N THR A 593 40.92 18.60 18.34
CA THR A 593 41.80 19.76 18.57
C THR A 593 42.46 20.21 17.27
N ALA A 594 42.51 21.51 16.99
CA ALA A 594 43.14 22.06 15.79
C ALA A 594 43.65 23.50 16.00
N HIS A 595 44.66 23.91 15.24
CA HIS A 595 44.97 25.33 15.06
C HIS A 595 44.16 25.89 13.89
N VAL A 596 43.51 27.03 14.10
CA VAL A 596 42.70 27.73 13.08
C VAL A 596 43.30 29.11 12.82
N ALA A 597 43.59 29.42 11.56
CA ALA A 597 44.11 30.72 11.15
C ALA A 597 42.97 31.59 10.60
N LEU A 598 42.53 32.59 11.37
CA LEU A 598 41.45 33.53 10.97
C LEU A 598 41.93 34.99 11.04
N PRO A 599 41.36 35.94 10.28
CA PRO A 599 41.72 37.36 10.38
C PRO A 599 41.54 37.91 11.80
N LEU A 600 42.43 38.82 12.25
CA LEU A 600 42.44 39.32 13.63
C LEU A 600 41.14 40.01 14.03
N ILE A 601 40.32 39.33 14.84
CA ILE A 601 39.03 39.86 15.33
C ILE A 601 39.30 40.85 16.47
N SER A 602 39.62 42.10 16.09
CA SER A 602 39.88 43.17 17.05
C SER A 602 38.60 43.55 17.81
N ALA A 603 38.60 43.31 19.12
CA ALA A 603 37.44 43.48 20.02
C ALA A 603 36.94 44.94 20.20
N ASN A 604 37.44 45.89 19.40
CA ASN A 604 37.16 47.32 19.48
C ASN A 604 36.35 47.88 18.30
N ASN A 605 35.97 47.08 17.29
CA ASN A 605 35.28 47.61 16.10
C ASN A 605 33.94 46.88 15.82
N PRO A 606 32.78 47.40 16.29
CA PRO A 606 31.47 46.90 15.88
C PRO A 606 31.14 47.34 14.44
N THR A 607 30.16 46.65 13.84
CA THR A 607 29.53 46.97 12.54
C THR A 607 30.45 47.08 11.32
N VAL A 608 30.44 46.02 10.50
CA VAL A 608 30.13 46.19 9.07
C VAL A 608 28.81 45.47 8.82
N ALA A 609 27.71 46.21 8.86
CA ALA A 609 26.46 45.77 8.25
C ALA A 609 26.54 46.07 6.75
N ALA A 610 26.07 45.17 5.89
CA ALA A 610 26.04 45.40 4.46
C ALA A 610 24.91 46.38 4.10
N ASP A 611 25.26 47.51 3.48
CA ASP A 611 24.32 48.53 3.04
C ASP A 611 24.69 48.99 1.61
N GLU A 612 24.14 48.31 0.60
CA GLU A 612 24.45 48.53 -0.82
C GLU A 612 23.78 49.79 -1.39
N SER A 613 24.23 50.99 -0.98
CA SER A 613 23.86 52.21 -1.70
C SER A 613 24.90 53.34 -1.69
N SER A 614 25.83 53.33 -2.64
CA SER A 614 26.13 54.49 -3.50
C SER A 614 27.30 54.23 -4.46
N ALA A 615 27.05 54.29 -5.77
CA ALA A 615 28.12 54.33 -6.76
C ALA A 615 28.67 55.77 -6.87
N SER A 616 29.94 55.97 -6.50
CA SER A 616 30.69 57.20 -6.81
C SER A 616 32.19 56.93 -6.83
N SER A 617 32.86 57.44 -7.86
CA SER A 617 34.27 57.14 -8.15
C SER A 617 35.24 57.90 -7.24
N VAL A 618 36.06 57.17 -6.49
CA VAL A 618 37.30 57.70 -5.89
C VAL A 618 38.43 56.70 -6.15
N THR A 619 39.50 57.16 -6.80
CA THR A 619 40.74 56.39 -6.96
C THR A 619 41.57 56.47 -5.68
N PHE A 620 41.84 55.33 -5.05
CA PHE A 620 42.80 55.22 -3.95
C PHE A 620 43.95 54.31 -4.35
N GLU A 621 45.15 54.88 -4.47
CA GLU A 621 46.39 54.13 -4.31
C GLU A 621 46.65 53.98 -2.81
N SER A 622 46.51 52.77 -2.28
CA SER A 622 47.05 52.41 -0.98
C SER A 622 47.45 50.93 -0.95
N SER A 623 48.61 50.68 -0.35
CA SER A 623 49.19 49.35 -0.17
C SER A 623 48.26 48.44 0.62
N ILE A 624 47.92 47.28 0.06
CA ILE A 624 47.33 46.17 0.81
C ILE A 624 48.42 45.61 1.73
N SER A 625 48.44 46.02 2.99
CA SER A 625 48.96 45.18 4.06
C SER A 625 48.08 43.95 4.15
N SER A 626 48.67 42.75 4.12
CA SER A 626 47.93 41.51 4.40
C SER A 626 47.14 41.65 5.70
N PRO A 627 45.89 41.14 5.79
CA PRO A 627 45.22 41.06 7.08
C PRO A 627 46.09 40.24 8.04
N GLU A 628 46.28 40.72 9.26
CA GLU A 628 47.00 39.95 10.27
C GLU A 628 46.18 38.71 10.61
N THR A 629 46.67 37.53 10.25
CA THR A 629 45.99 36.26 10.56
C THR A 629 46.35 35.84 11.99
N ALA A 630 45.36 35.76 12.87
CA ALA A 630 45.51 35.20 14.20
C ALA A 630 45.44 33.66 14.12
N MET A 631 46.43 33.00 14.71
CA MET A 631 46.42 31.56 14.95
C MET A 631 45.75 31.29 16.30
N TYR A 632 44.53 30.78 16.27
CA TYR A 632 43.80 30.32 17.45
C TYR A 632 44.11 28.85 17.73
N ASN A 633 44.21 28.46 19.00
CA ASN A 633 44.35 27.06 19.40
C ASN A 633 43.00 26.55 19.93
N VAL A 634 42.35 25.64 19.19
CA VAL A 634 40.92 25.31 19.37
C VAL A 634 40.75 23.87 19.81
N ALA A 635 39.87 23.64 20.79
CA ALA A 635 39.40 22.31 21.17
C ALA A 635 37.87 22.29 21.20
N VAL A 636 37.25 21.20 20.72
CA VAL A 636 35.80 21.02 20.64
C VAL A 636 35.46 19.59 21.07
N GLY A 637 34.62 19.41 22.10
CA GLY A 637 34.32 18.07 22.60
C GLY A 637 33.52 17.98 23.89
N ASN A 638 33.64 16.84 24.58
CA ASN A 638 33.03 16.58 25.88
C ASN A 638 33.85 17.15 27.05
N THR A 639 33.33 17.02 28.28
CA THR A 639 34.03 17.40 29.52
C THR A 639 35.41 16.77 29.62
N ASP A 640 35.55 15.47 29.32
CA ASP A 640 36.82 14.75 29.45
C ASP A 640 37.92 15.31 28.52
N LEU A 641 37.56 15.96 27.40
CA LEU A 641 38.53 16.65 26.55
C LEU A 641 39.02 17.96 27.18
N ILE A 642 38.11 18.69 27.81
CA ILE A 642 38.37 20.00 28.43
C ILE A 642 39.20 19.81 29.71
N ASP A 643 38.91 18.78 30.49
CA ASP A 643 39.66 18.39 31.69
C ASP A 643 41.08 17.88 31.35
N ASP A 644 41.23 17.00 30.35
CA ASP A 644 42.55 16.50 29.90
C ASP A 644 43.46 17.60 29.33
N LEU A 645 42.89 18.75 28.93
CA LEU A 645 43.60 19.91 28.37
C LEU A 645 43.86 21.03 29.38
N ASP A 646 43.46 20.87 30.65
CA ASP A 646 43.62 21.86 31.74
C ASP A 646 43.07 23.25 31.36
N VAL A 647 41.90 23.28 30.71
CA VAL A 647 41.30 24.50 30.16
C VAL A 647 40.81 25.43 31.27
N ALA A 648 41.23 26.69 31.22
CA ALA A 648 40.85 27.71 32.18
C ALA A 648 39.39 28.19 31.99
N MET A 649 38.73 28.48 33.10
CA MET A 649 37.45 29.21 33.11
C MET A 649 37.59 30.62 32.47
N PRO A 650 36.50 31.20 31.92
CA PRO A 650 36.60 32.43 31.13
C PRO A 650 37.12 33.63 31.95
N SER A 651 38.25 34.23 31.54
CA SER A 651 38.90 35.32 32.28
C SER A 651 38.14 36.65 32.32
N VAL A 652 37.08 36.80 31.50
CA VAL A 652 36.27 38.03 31.38
C VAL A 652 34.78 37.67 31.44
N GLY A 653 34.27 37.42 32.63
CA GLY A 653 32.87 37.06 32.86
C GLY A 653 32.46 37.13 34.33
N ASN A 654 31.25 36.66 34.62
CA ASN A 654 30.79 36.30 35.96
C ASN A 654 30.01 34.97 35.80
N GLU A 655 30.72 33.98 35.28
CA GLU A 655 30.20 32.69 34.84
C GLU A 655 30.74 31.63 35.78
N ASP A 656 29.95 31.28 36.79
CA ASP A 656 30.28 30.22 37.72
C ASP A 656 30.10 28.86 37.03
N LEU A 657 30.93 27.87 37.41
CA LEU A 657 30.94 26.53 36.81
C LEU A 657 29.55 25.87 36.86
N ASP A 658 28.85 26.03 37.99
CA ASP A 658 27.49 25.53 38.20
C ASP A 658 26.50 26.02 37.14
N ALA A 659 26.63 27.27 36.68
CA ALA A 659 25.75 27.85 35.64
C ALA A 659 26.06 27.33 34.23
N ILE A 660 27.30 26.90 33.98
CA ILE A 660 27.70 26.24 32.73
C ILE A 660 27.16 24.79 32.73
N ILE A 661 27.25 24.10 33.87
CA ILE A 661 26.67 22.77 34.06
C ILE A 661 25.14 22.83 33.91
N GLU A 662 24.45 23.76 34.58
CA GLU A 662 22.99 23.97 34.43
C GLU A 662 22.60 24.24 32.97
N ALA A 663 23.41 25.01 32.22
CA ALA A 663 23.18 25.24 30.80
C ALA A 663 23.36 23.97 29.94
N MET A 664 24.35 23.12 30.24
CA MET A 664 24.54 21.83 29.56
C MET A 664 23.44 20.82 29.92
N GLU A 665 23.06 20.73 31.19
CA GLU A 665 21.97 19.87 31.66
C GLU A 665 20.64 20.26 31.02
N ARG A 666 20.32 21.57 30.96
CA ARG A 666 19.14 22.09 30.26
C ARG A 666 19.15 21.71 28.78
N LEU A 667 20.26 21.92 28.06
CA LEU A 667 20.36 21.56 26.64
C LEU A 667 20.19 20.04 26.44
N SER A 668 20.74 19.22 27.34
CA SER A 668 20.60 17.76 27.31
C SER A 668 19.15 17.31 27.61
N ALA A 669 18.47 17.99 28.53
CA ALA A 669 17.04 17.79 28.83
C ALA A 669 16.11 18.32 27.72
N GLU A 670 16.58 19.23 26.86
CA GLU A 670 15.92 19.63 25.61
C GLU A 670 16.17 18.61 24.46
N GLY A 671 16.91 17.52 24.71
CA GLY A 671 17.23 16.47 23.74
C GLY A 671 18.40 16.80 22.81
N LYS A 672 19.22 17.81 23.16
CA LYS A 672 20.35 18.29 22.36
C LYS A 672 21.66 17.69 22.89
N THR A 673 22.69 17.67 22.05
CA THR A 673 24.06 17.29 22.41
C THR A 673 24.91 18.55 22.57
N PRO A 674 25.13 19.06 23.80
CA PRO A 674 26.06 20.16 24.05
C PRO A 674 27.51 19.69 23.96
N MET A 675 28.31 20.40 23.18
CA MET A 675 29.78 20.27 23.14
C MET A 675 30.42 21.54 23.66
N LEU A 676 31.49 21.41 24.42
CA LEU A 676 32.29 22.52 24.91
C LEU A 676 33.30 22.93 23.84
N ALA A 677 33.40 24.23 23.59
CA ALA A 677 34.40 24.84 22.74
C ALA A 677 35.37 25.66 23.59
N ALA A 678 36.67 25.41 23.45
CA ALA A 678 37.75 26.16 24.10
C ALA A 678 38.67 26.80 23.04
N ILE A 679 39.13 28.02 23.31
CA ILE A 679 39.99 28.80 22.41
C ILE A 679 41.12 29.44 23.22
N ASP A 680 42.35 29.16 22.82
CA ASP A 680 43.62 29.61 23.41
C ASP A 680 43.80 29.18 24.89
N GLY A 681 43.23 28.02 25.25
CA GLY A 681 43.27 27.48 26.61
C GLY A 681 42.22 28.05 27.56
N GLU A 682 41.32 28.92 27.08
CA GLU A 682 40.15 29.39 27.84
C GLU A 682 38.86 28.77 27.29
N LEU A 683 37.90 28.47 28.17
CA LEU A 683 36.58 28.03 27.75
C LEU A 683 35.84 29.16 27.02
N ALA A 684 35.41 28.90 25.78
CA ALA A 684 34.93 29.92 24.85
C ALA A 684 33.41 29.87 24.62
N GLY A 685 32.78 28.70 24.77
CA GLY A 685 31.33 28.57 24.70
C GLY A 685 30.83 27.13 24.70
N ILE A 686 29.51 26.98 24.59
CA ILE A 686 28.82 25.71 24.35
C ILE A 686 28.22 25.77 22.94
N VAL A 687 28.45 24.73 22.13
CA VAL A 687 27.83 24.55 20.81
C VAL A 687 26.93 23.31 20.88
N ALA A 688 25.63 23.48 20.67
CA ALA A 688 24.66 22.41 20.77
C ALA A 688 24.08 22.03 19.41
N VAL A 689 24.14 20.75 19.08
CA VAL A 689 23.51 20.16 17.90
C VAL A 689 22.41 19.19 18.33
N ALA A 690 21.37 19.02 17.51
CA ALA A 690 20.31 18.05 17.78
C ALA A 690 19.82 17.40 16.48
N ASP A 691 19.37 16.16 16.57
CA ASP A 691 18.65 15.48 15.49
C ASP A 691 17.18 15.89 15.57
N THR A 692 16.77 16.83 14.71
CA THR A 692 15.51 17.57 14.87
C THR A 692 14.28 16.75 14.50
N VAL A 693 13.21 16.89 15.29
CA VAL A 693 11.91 16.24 15.05
C VAL A 693 11.29 16.75 13.74
N LYS A 694 10.83 15.84 12.87
CA LYS A 694 10.11 16.24 11.64
C LYS A 694 8.78 16.91 11.98
N ALA A 695 8.44 17.96 11.24
CA ALA A 695 7.25 18.77 11.50
C ALA A 695 5.91 17.99 11.44
N ASP A 696 5.85 16.87 10.70
CA ASP A 696 4.67 16.02 10.60
C ASP A 696 4.62 14.91 11.67
N SER A 697 5.74 14.56 12.32
CA SER A 697 5.81 13.44 13.28
C SER A 697 4.80 13.61 14.44
N GLN A 698 4.71 14.80 15.02
CA GLN A 698 3.76 15.08 16.11
C GLN A 698 2.30 14.93 15.64
N GLN A 699 1.98 15.40 14.42
CA GLN A 699 0.64 15.24 13.83
C GLN A 699 0.31 13.77 13.55
N ALA A 700 1.26 13.00 13.01
CA ALA A 700 1.10 11.58 12.74
C ALA A 700 0.89 10.77 14.04
N ILE A 701 1.67 11.06 15.09
CA ILE A 701 1.56 10.38 16.39
C ILE A 701 0.23 10.71 17.09
N ALA A 702 -0.24 11.95 17.05
CA ALA A 702 -1.59 12.31 17.50
C ALA A 702 -2.69 11.61 16.68
N ALA A 703 -2.49 11.45 15.38
CA ALA A 703 -3.40 10.71 14.49
C ALA A 703 -3.43 9.20 14.79
N LEU A 704 -2.29 8.59 15.15
CA LEU A 704 -2.23 7.19 15.62
C LEU A 704 -2.94 7.01 16.96
N LYS A 705 -2.63 7.86 17.96
CA LYS A 705 -3.25 7.79 19.30
C LYS A 705 -4.76 7.96 19.24
N SER A 706 -5.27 8.91 18.46
CA SER A 706 -6.72 9.10 18.25
C SER A 706 -7.42 7.94 17.51
N ARG A 707 -6.65 7.05 16.86
CA ARG A 707 -7.13 5.80 16.22
C ARG A 707 -7.04 4.57 17.12
N GLY A 708 -6.75 4.77 18.42
CA GLY A 708 -6.62 3.71 19.42
C GLY A 708 -5.36 2.84 19.25
N VAL A 709 -4.34 3.34 18.54
CA VAL A 709 -3.06 2.63 18.36
C VAL A 709 -2.12 3.01 19.49
N ASN A 710 -1.53 2.01 20.15
CA ASN A 710 -0.48 2.21 21.13
C ASN A 710 0.81 2.62 20.41
N VAL A 711 1.30 3.84 20.64
CA VAL A 711 2.54 4.33 20.02
C VAL A 711 3.68 4.22 21.03
N VAL A 712 4.73 3.50 20.64
CA VAL A 712 5.96 3.26 21.41
C VAL A 712 7.13 3.83 20.62
N MET A 713 8.05 4.54 21.28
CA MET A 713 9.34 4.89 20.69
C MET A 713 10.42 3.92 21.17
N LEU A 714 11.23 3.42 20.24
CA LEU A 714 12.38 2.56 20.46
C LEU A 714 13.63 3.34 20.07
N THR A 715 14.69 3.31 20.89
CA THR A 715 15.94 4.00 20.58
C THR A 715 17.15 3.41 21.31
N GLY A 716 18.33 3.61 20.71
CA GLY A 716 19.63 3.35 21.34
C GLY A 716 20.15 4.52 22.19
N ASP A 717 19.53 5.71 22.10
CA ASP A 717 19.86 6.89 22.90
C ASP A 717 19.71 6.64 24.41
N ASN A 718 20.32 7.50 25.22
CA ASN A 718 20.12 7.51 26.67
C ASN A 718 18.66 7.89 27.04
N GLU A 719 18.25 7.50 28.25
CA GLU A 719 16.87 7.68 28.75
C GLU A 719 16.42 9.15 28.78
N THR A 720 17.29 10.08 29.17
CA THR A 720 17.00 11.53 29.22
C THR A 720 16.71 12.10 27.83
N THR A 721 17.59 11.87 26.85
CA THR A 721 17.40 12.32 25.47
C THR A 721 16.20 11.64 24.81
N ALA A 722 15.97 10.36 25.10
CA ALA A 722 14.81 9.63 24.61
C ALA A 722 13.49 10.23 25.14
N HIS A 723 13.39 10.53 26.44
CA HIS A 723 12.20 11.17 27.00
C HIS A 723 12.00 12.62 26.51
N ALA A 724 13.07 13.40 26.37
CA ALA A 724 13.01 14.75 25.82
C ALA A 724 12.41 14.79 24.41
N VAL A 725 12.80 13.86 23.53
CA VAL A 725 12.20 13.73 22.19
C VAL A 725 10.76 13.18 22.28
N ALA A 726 10.50 12.23 23.17
CA ALA A 726 9.18 11.63 23.34
C ALA A 726 8.12 12.69 23.72
N ASP A 727 8.43 13.56 24.68
CA ASP A 727 7.50 14.60 25.15
C ASP A 727 7.23 15.65 24.06
N GLN A 728 8.22 15.99 23.23
CA GLN A 728 8.04 16.89 22.08
C GLN A 728 7.03 16.34 21.06
N VAL A 729 7.06 15.04 20.75
CA VAL A 729 6.07 14.40 19.86
C VAL A 729 4.82 13.87 20.58
N GLY A 730 4.77 13.96 21.91
CA GLY A 730 3.68 13.43 22.73
C GLY A 730 3.61 11.89 22.75
N VAL A 731 4.73 11.18 22.62
CA VAL A 731 4.84 9.72 22.87
C VAL A 731 4.97 9.49 24.38
N SER A 732 4.28 8.47 24.89
CA SER A 732 4.15 8.22 26.34
C SER A 732 4.57 6.81 26.75
N ASN A 733 5.23 6.09 25.85
CA ASN A 733 5.83 4.77 26.10
C ASN A 733 7.14 4.74 25.31
N VAL A 734 8.26 4.60 26.02
CA VAL A 734 9.62 4.81 25.50
C VAL A 734 10.48 3.63 25.96
N ILE A 735 11.28 3.09 25.04
CA ILE A 735 12.25 2.03 25.32
C ILE A 735 13.61 2.54 24.83
N ALA A 736 14.42 3.02 25.76
CA ALA A 736 15.73 3.65 25.53
C ALA A 736 16.90 2.69 25.78
N GLY A 737 18.11 3.07 25.36
CA GLY A 737 19.34 2.30 25.55
C GLY A 737 19.40 0.96 24.80
N VAL A 738 18.52 0.74 23.81
CA VAL A 738 18.40 -0.56 23.12
C VAL A 738 19.44 -0.70 22.01
N ARG A 739 20.35 -1.67 22.18
CA ARG A 739 21.33 -2.06 21.15
C ARG A 739 20.61 -2.63 19.90
N PRO A 740 21.14 -2.44 18.68
CA PRO A 740 20.52 -2.93 17.44
C PRO A 740 20.12 -4.41 17.48
N GLU A 741 21.00 -5.28 17.98
CA GLU A 741 20.77 -6.72 18.18
C GLU A 741 19.51 -7.02 18.99
N ASN A 742 19.24 -6.21 20.03
CA ASN A 742 18.15 -6.42 20.98
C ASN A 742 16.82 -5.79 20.52
N LYS A 743 16.79 -4.95 19.48
CA LYS A 743 15.55 -4.30 19.00
C LYS A 743 14.47 -5.33 18.64
N ALA A 744 14.87 -6.46 18.02
CA ALA A 744 13.95 -7.54 17.66
C ALA A 744 13.32 -8.24 18.88
N ASP A 745 14.01 -8.29 20.02
CA ASP A 745 13.48 -8.88 21.26
C ASP A 745 12.42 -7.97 21.91
N GLU A 746 12.56 -6.65 21.83
CA GLU A 746 11.51 -5.73 22.30
C GLU A 746 10.22 -5.86 21.47
N ILE A 747 10.34 -6.03 20.15
CA ILE A 747 9.21 -6.39 19.27
C ILE A 747 8.57 -7.72 19.72
N ALA A 748 9.39 -8.74 20.02
CA ALA A 748 8.91 -10.04 20.47
C ALA A 748 8.20 -9.98 21.84
N LYS A 749 8.66 -9.13 22.78
CA LYS A 749 7.98 -8.89 24.07
C LYS A 749 6.60 -8.25 23.88
N LEU A 750 6.47 -7.27 22.99
CA LEU A 750 5.18 -6.64 22.66
C LEU A 750 4.23 -7.64 21.97
N GLN A 751 4.73 -8.46 21.05
CA GLN A 751 3.97 -9.56 20.46
C GLN A 751 3.48 -10.57 21.51
N ALA A 752 4.32 -10.93 22.48
CA ALA A 752 3.96 -11.84 23.57
C ALA A 752 2.88 -11.28 24.52
N GLN A 753 2.69 -9.96 24.57
CA GLN A 753 1.59 -9.31 25.29
C GLN A 753 0.26 -9.30 24.50
N GLY A 754 0.25 -9.82 23.26
CA GLY A 754 -0.94 -9.89 22.40
C GLY A 754 -1.15 -8.67 21.49
N TYR A 755 -0.13 -7.81 21.33
CA TYR A 755 -0.18 -6.75 20.33
C TYR A 755 0.14 -7.27 18.92
N THR A 756 -0.62 -6.78 17.93
CA THR A 756 -0.22 -6.81 16.52
C THR A 756 0.71 -5.62 16.30
N VAL A 757 2.01 -5.88 16.27
CA VAL A 757 3.07 -4.87 16.28
C VAL A 757 3.50 -4.54 14.86
N ALA A 758 3.46 -3.25 14.50
CA ALA A 758 4.25 -2.73 13.39
C ALA A 758 5.53 -2.06 13.90
N MET A 759 6.62 -2.23 13.16
CA MET A 759 7.88 -1.51 13.37
C MET A 759 8.08 -0.51 12.23
N VAL A 760 8.55 0.70 12.54
CA VAL A 760 8.92 1.72 11.54
C VAL A 760 10.39 2.08 11.74
N GLY A 761 11.16 2.05 10.65
CA GLY A 761 12.58 2.39 10.65
C GLY A 761 13.09 2.74 9.25
N ASP A 762 14.34 3.20 9.18
CA ASP A 762 15.05 3.56 7.93
C ASP A 762 16.48 2.98 7.87
N GLY A 763 17.07 2.66 9.03
CA GLY A 763 18.43 2.16 9.15
C GLY A 763 18.61 0.66 8.93
N ILE A 764 19.83 0.26 8.56
CA ILE A 764 20.27 -1.15 8.52
C ILE A 764 20.08 -1.82 9.89
N ASN A 765 20.27 -1.04 10.97
CA ASN A 765 20.08 -1.43 12.36
C ASN A 765 18.64 -1.91 12.68
N ASP A 766 17.66 -1.50 11.87
CA ASP A 766 16.25 -1.80 12.09
C ASP A 766 15.75 -2.96 11.24
N ALA A 767 16.50 -3.38 10.22
CA ALA A 767 16.14 -4.51 9.36
C ALA A 767 15.76 -5.80 10.15
N PRO A 768 16.46 -6.20 11.25
CA PRO A 768 16.05 -7.34 12.06
C PRO A 768 14.73 -7.12 12.82
N ALA A 769 14.46 -5.89 13.26
CA ALA A 769 13.23 -5.53 13.97
C ALA A 769 12.02 -5.38 13.03
N LEU A 770 12.25 -4.83 11.83
CA LEU A 770 11.29 -4.76 10.72
C LEU A 770 10.84 -6.16 10.31
N ALA A 771 11.79 -7.07 10.06
CA ALA A 771 11.51 -8.46 9.71
C ALA A 771 10.93 -9.30 10.86
N ARG A 772 11.01 -8.82 12.11
CA ARG A 772 10.41 -9.47 13.29
C ARG A 772 9.00 -8.97 13.61
N ALA A 773 8.62 -7.79 13.12
CA ALA A 773 7.30 -7.22 13.33
C ALA A 773 6.20 -8.04 12.62
N ASN A 774 4.93 -7.74 12.91
CA ASN A 774 3.80 -8.29 12.15
C ASN A 774 3.58 -7.54 10.83
N VAL A 775 4.09 -6.30 10.74
CA VAL A 775 4.29 -5.54 9.49
C VAL A 775 5.53 -4.64 9.68
N GLY A 776 6.55 -4.81 8.85
CA GLY A 776 7.68 -3.87 8.77
C GLY A 776 7.35 -2.67 7.87
N PHE A 777 7.61 -1.45 8.34
CA PHE A 777 7.52 -0.21 7.55
C PHE A 777 8.91 0.42 7.37
N ALA A 778 9.42 0.42 6.14
CA ALA A 778 10.61 1.20 5.78
C ALA A 778 10.21 2.61 5.34
N ILE A 779 11.04 3.60 5.66
CA ILE A 779 10.99 4.93 5.02
C ILE A 779 11.86 4.90 3.75
N GLY A 780 11.39 5.53 2.67
CA GLY A 780 12.01 5.52 1.35
C GLY A 780 13.32 6.32 1.24
N THR A 781 13.62 7.16 2.22
CA THR A 781 14.95 7.77 2.43
C THR A 781 15.93 6.83 3.14
N GLY A 782 15.43 5.70 3.65
CA GLY A 782 16.19 4.68 4.35
C GLY A 782 17.02 3.81 3.41
N THR A 783 17.80 2.92 4.02
CA THR A 783 18.75 2.08 3.28
C THR A 783 18.07 1.00 2.43
N ASP A 784 18.68 0.65 1.29
CA ASP A 784 18.21 -0.44 0.41
C ASP A 784 17.93 -1.74 1.20
N VAL A 785 18.69 -2.02 2.28
CA VAL A 785 18.49 -3.17 3.19
C VAL A 785 17.23 -3.05 4.04
N ALA A 786 16.95 -1.88 4.62
CA ALA A 786 15.71 -1.63 5.37
C ALA A 786 14.49 -1.73 4.45
N ILE A 787 14.56 -1.12 3.26
CA ILE A 787 13.53 -1.21 2.21
C ILE A 787 13.32 -2.68 1.80
N GLN A 788 14.38 -3.46 1.59
CA GLN A 788 14.28 -4.89 1.27
C GLN A 788 13.72 -5.73 2.42
N SER A 789 13.90 -5.33 3.68
CA SER A 789 13.44 -6.07 4.87
C SER A 789 12.00 -5.73 5.30
N ALA A 790 11.39 -4.68 4.74
CA ALA A 790 10.05 -4.22 5.12
C ALA A 790 8.92 -4.71 4.20
N ASP A 791 7.75 -4.95 4.79
CA ASP A 791 6.50 -5.28 4.10
C ASP A 791 5.85 -4.08 3.40
N VAL A 792 6.07 -2.89 3.93
CA VAL A 792 5.53 -1.61 3.46
C VAL A 792 6.65 -0.60 3.36
N THR A 793 6.67 0.20 2.29
CA THR A 793 7.61 1.31 2.11
C THR A 793 6.84 2.62 1.99
N LEU A 794 7.17 3.59 2.85
CA LEU A 794 6.67 4.97 2.81
C LEU A 794 7.63 5.78 1.93
N MET A 795 7.24 6.09 0.69
CA MET A 795 8.12 6.75 -0.28
C MET A 795 8.53 8.14 0.17
N ASN A 796 7.55 8.92 0.65
CA ASN A 796 7.74 10.21 1.29
C ASN A 796 8.40 9.99 2.66
N GLY A 797 9.29 10.89 3.10
CA GLY A 797 9.94 10.83 4.43
C GLY A 797 9.02 10.99 5.65
N SER A 798 7.69 11.01 5.44
CA SER A 798 6.66 11.45 6.37
C SER A 798 5.92 10.31 7.07
N LEU A 799 5.75 10.42 8.39
CA LEU A 799 4.98 9.46 9.19
C LEU A 799 3.46 9.52 8.93
N MET A 800 2.96 10.56 8.26
CA MET A 800 1.57 10.57 7.78
C MET A 800 1.28 9.44 6.76
N GLY A 801 2.30 8.96 6.04
CA GLY A 801 2.19 7.78 5.17
C GLY A 801 1.73 6.53 5.92
N LEU A 802 2.22 6.30 7.14
CA LEU A 802 1.77 5.20 8.01
C LEU A 802 0.29 5.35 8.40
N VAL A 803 -0.12 6.56 8.81
CA VAL A 803 -1.52 6.85 9.18
C VAL A 803 -2.45 6.57 7.99
N HIS A 804 -2.04 7.00 6.79
CA HIS A 804 -2.76 6.77 5.54
C HIS A 804 -2.82 5.29 5.17
N ALA A 805 -1.75 4.53 5.37
CA ALA A 805 -1.73 3.07 5.20
C ALA A 805 -2.72 2.38 6.13
N LEU A 806 -2.71 2.72 7.42
CA LEU A 806 -3.60 2.14 8.43
C LEU A 806 -5.08 2.43 8.14
N ASP A 807 -5.43 3.65 7.77
CA ASP A 807 -6.83 3.99 7.45
C ASP A 807 -7.32 3.32 6.16
N LEU A 808 -6.47 3.26 5.12
CA LEU A 808 -6.79 2.62 3.86
C LEU A 808 -6.96 1.10 4.05
N THR A 809 -6.05 0.43 4.75
CA THR A 809 -6.16 -1.02 5.02
C THR A 809 -7.35 -1.36 5.91
N ARG A 810 -7.62 -0.57 6.96
CA ARG A 810 -8.86 -0.70 7.77
C ARG A 810 -10.12 -0.50 6.92
N ALA A 811 -10.12 0.46 6.00
CA ALA A 811 -11.23 0.69 5.06
C ALA A 811 -11.41 -0.48 4.07
N THR A 812 -10.31 -1.05 3.57
CA THR A 812 -10.29 -2.19 2.65
C THR A 812 -10.73 -3.49 3.33
N MET A 813 -10.26 -3.79 4.55
CA MET A 813 -10.72 -4.95 5.31
C MET A 813 -12.21 -4.86 5.65
N ARG A 814 -12.73 -3.66 5.95
CA ARG A 814 -14.18 -3.43 6.09
C ARG A 814 -14.94 -3.63 4.77
N ASN A 815 -14.33 -3.27 3.62
CA ASN A 815 -14.91 -3.50 2.29
C ASN A 815 -15.01 -5.01 1.99
N ILE A 816 -13.93 -5.75 2.21
CA ILE A 816 -13.87 -7.21 2.05
C ILE A 816 -14.92 -7.88 2.94
N ALA A 817 -15.01 -7.50 4.22
CA ALA A 817 -16.00 -8.04 5.15
C ALA A 817 -17.46 -7.73 4.72
N GLN A 818 -17.73 -6.54 4.17
CA GLN A 818 -19.03 -6.20 3.59
C GLN A 818 -19.35 -7.05 2.36
N ASN A 819 -18.41 -7.16 1.41
CA ASN A 819 -18.58 -7.97 0.19
C ASN A 819 -18.80 -9.45 0.50
N LEU A 820 -18.02 -10.01 1.43
CA LEU A 820 -18.17 -11.37 1.97
C LEU A 820 -19.54 -11.57 2.62
N GLY A 821 -19.97 -10.62 3.45
CA GLY A 821 -21.28 -10.63 4.12
C GLY A 821 -22.45 -10.57 3.14
N PHE A 822 -22.38 -9.74 2.09
CA PHE A 822 -23.39 -9.68 1.04
C PHE A 822 -23.45 -10.96 0.22
N ALA A 823 -22.31 -11.50 -0.22
CA ALA A 823 -22.23 -12.71 -1.02
C ALA A 823 -22.79 -13.94 -0.27
N LEU A 824 -22.35 -14.16 0.97
CA LEU A 824 -22.85 -15.26 1.80
C LEU A 824 -24.30 -15.05 2.23
N GLY A 825 -24.65 -13.85 2.70
CA GLY A 825 -25.99 -13.54 3.20
C GLY A 825 -27.07 -13.68 2.12
N TYR A 826 -26.81 -13.16 0.90
CA TYR A 826 -27.76 -13.32 -0.20
C TYR A 826 -27.92 -14.79 -0.60
N ASN A 827 -26.83 -15.52 -0.79
CA ASN A 827 -26.89 -16.92 -1.22
C ASN A 827 -27.55 -17.81 -0.15
N SER A 828 -27.32 -17.58 1.15
CA SER A 828 -28.00 -18.33 2.23
C SER A 828 -29.52 -18.12 2.24
N VAL A 829 -29.98 -16.89 2.01
CA VAL A 829 -31.41 -16.59 1.85
C VAL A 829 -31.95 -17.25 0.58
N GLY A 830 -31.26 -17.07 -0.56
CA GLY A 830 -31.64 -17.64 -1.85
C GLY A 830 -31.76 -19.17 -1.84
N ILE A 831 -30.80 -19.88 -1.24
CA ILE A 831 -30.85 -21.33 -1.03
C ILE A 831 -32.09 -21.74 -0.22
N SER A 832 -32.41 -20.99 0.83
CA SER A 832 -33.58 -21.26 1.69
C SER A 832 -34.90 -21.09 0.93
N ILE A 833 -35.01 -20.08 0.06
CA ILE A 833 -36.18 -19.89 -0.82
C ILE A 833 -36.23 -21.00 -1.89
N ALA A 834 -35.09 -21.36 -2.49
CA ALA A 834 -35.00 -22.39 -3.53
C ALA A 834 -35.30 -23.82 -3.03
N ALA A 835 -34.91 -24.14 -1.80
CA ALA A 835 -35.31 -25.38 -1.12
C ALA A 835 -36.82 -25.43 -0.84
N GLY A 836 -37.51 -24.29 -0.92
CA GLY A 836 -38.96 -24.19 -0.85
C GLY A 836 -39.52 -23.87 0.54
N VAL A 837 -38.71 -23.35 1.47
CA VAL A 837 -39.14 -23.04 2.86
C VAL A 837 -40.33 -22.06 2.91
N LEU A 838 -40.45 -21.17 1.93
CA LEU A 838 -41.57 -20.24 1.79
C LEU A 838 -42.80 -20.81 1.05
N TYR A 839 -42.66 -21.93 0.33
CA TYR A 839 -43.74 -22.48 -0.50
C TYR A 839 -45.03 -22.77 0.30
N PRO A 840 -45.00 -23.34 1.53
CA PRO A 840 -46.21 -23.58 2.31
C PRO A 840 -47.01 -22.31 2.65
N PHE A 841 -46.40 -21.13 2.56
CA PHE A 841 -47.01 -19.84 2.88
C PHE A 841 -47.37 -19.01 1.64
N THR A 842 -46.67 -19.19 0.52
CA THR A 842 -46.80 -18.35 -0.68
C THR A 842 -47.19 -19.09 -1.97
N GLY A 843 -47.09 -20.42 -1.99
CA GLY A 843 -47.25 -21.25 -3.20
C GLY A 843 -46.16 -21.05 -4.26
N MET A 844 -45.14 -20.23 -4.00
CA MET A 844 -44.09 -19.88 -4.97
C MET A 844 -42.78 -20.62 -4.69
N MET A 845 -42.20 -21.21 -5.74
CA MET A 845 -40.81 -21.68 -5.76
C MET A 845 -39.88 -20.57 -6.29
N LEU A 846 -38.59 -20.63 -5.93
CA LEU A 846 -37.60 -19.76 -6.60
C LEU A 846 -37.43 -20.20 -8.06
N ASN A 847 -37.84 -19.36 -8.99
CA ASN A 847 -37.59 -19.57 -10.42
C ASN A 847 -36.07 -19.47 -10.69
N PRO A 848 -35.44 -20.42 -11.41
CA PRO A 848 -34.03 -20.36 -11.82
C PRO A 848 -33.60 -19.02 -12.46
N MET A 849 -34.51 -18.33 -13.14
CA MET A 849 -34.31 -16.99 -13.70
C MET A 849 -34.01 -15.93 -12.64
N ILE A 850 -34.74 -15.96 -11.52
CA ILE A 850 -34.54 -15.02 -10.40
C ILE A 850 -33.18 -15.32 -9.74
N ALA A 851 -32.82 -16.60 -9.64
CA ALA A 851 -31.51 -17.00 -9.13
C ALA A 851 -30.37 -16.48 -10.01
N GLY A 852 -30.43 -16.68 -11.33
CA GLY A 852 -29.43 -16.17 -12.27
C GLY A 852 -29.36 -14.64 -12.34
N ALA A 853 -30.50 -13.94 -12.24
CA ALA A 853 -30.52 -12.49 -12.24
C ALA A 853 -29.89 -11.90 -10.97
N ALA A 854 -30.19 -12.48 -9.81
CA ALA A 854 -29.63 -12.03 -8.53
C ALA A 854 -28.15 -12.43 -8.34
N MET A 855 -27.71 -13.53 -8.97
CA MET A 855 -26.29 -13.88 -9.11
C MET A 855 -25.50 -12.74 -9.76
N ALA A 856 -25.97 -12.23 -10.91
CA ALA A 856 -25.35 -11.09 -11.60
C ALA A 856 -25.43 -9.79 -10.77
N PHE A 857 -26.53 -9.57 -10.05
CA PHE A 857 -26.68 -8.43 -9.14
C PHE A 857 -25.70 -8.49 -7.96
N SER A 858 -25.46 -9.67 -7.38
CA SER A 858 -24.50 -9.89 -6.29
C SER A 858 -23.07 -9.50 -6.70
N SER A 859 -22.63 -9.93 -7.89
CA SER A 859 -21.35 -9.50 -8.47
C SER A 859 -21.30 -7.99 -8.71
N LEU A 860 -22.39 -7.36 -9.18
CA LEU A 860 -22.46 -5.91 -9.34
C LEU A 860 -22.36 -5.16 -8.01
N CYS A 861 -22.99 -5.66 -6.94
CA CYS A 861 -22.90 -5.09 -5.59
C CYS A 861 -21.47 -5.16 -5.02
N VAL A 862 -20.76 -6.27 -5.23
CA VAL A 862 -19.35 -6.41 -4.81
C VAL A 862 -18.44 -5.50 -5.64
N VAL A 863 -18.57 -5.48 -6.97
CA VAL A 863 -17.76 -4.63 -7.86
C VAL A 863 -17.97 -3.14 -7.55
N THR A 864 -19.21 -2.70 -7.36
CA THR A 864 -19.50 -1.30 -7.01
C THR A 864 -19.01 -0.95 -5.60
N THR A 865 -19.12 -1.86 -4.63
CA THR A 865 -18.64 -1.63 -3.25
C THR A 865 -17.12 -1.56 -3.18
N ALA A 866 -16.39 -2.47 -3.84
CA ALA A 866 -14.93 -2.41 -3.95
C ALA A 866 -14.47 -1.13 -4.69
N SER A 867 -15.19 -0.72 -5.75
CA SER A 867 -14.88 0.51 -6.50
C SER A 867 -14.97 1.79 -5.65
N ARG A 868 -15.66 1.78 -4.50
CA ARG A 868 -15.69 2.93 -3.56
C ARG A 868 -14.31 3.24 -2.98
N LEU A 869 -13.39 2.27 -2.91
CA LEU A 869 -12.01 2.47 -2.46
C LEU A 869 -11.22 3.39 -3.41
N ARG A 870 -11.58 3.49 -4.71
CA ARG A 870 -11.00 4.46 -5.65
C ARG A 870 -11.24 5.91 -5.22
N LEU A 871 -12.32 6.17 -4.48
CA LEU A 871 -12.71 7.49 -3.98
C LEU A 871 -12.25 7.75 -2.54
N PHE A 872 -11.41 6.86 -2.00
CA PHE A 872 -10.79 7.01 -0.69
C PHE A 872 -9.83 8.19 -0.67
N ASP A 873 -9.96 9.01 0.36
CA ASP A 873 -9.29 10.30 0.52
C ASP A 873 -9.13 10.49 2.04
N PRO A 874 -7.93 10.26 2.62
CA PRO A 874 -7.72 10.32 4.07
C PRO A 874 -7.91 11.74 4.59
N ASP A 875 -7.53 12.73 3.78
CA ASP A 875 -7.58 14.14 4.10
C ASP A 875 -9.00 14.71 4.15
N LYS A 876 -10.04 13.99 3.71
CA LYS A 876 -11.42 14.53 3.67
C LYS A 876 -11.91 15.04 5.03
N ALA A 877 -11.47 14.44 6.12
CA ALA A 877 -11.75 14.93 7.48
C ALA A 877 -10.90 16.18 7.82
N VAL A 878 -9.60 16.14 7.53
CA VAL A 878 -8.64 17.21 7.84
C VAL A 878 -8.91 18.48 7.02
N ARG A 879 -9.14 18.36 5.71
CA ARG A 879 -9.53 19.45 4.79
C ARG A 879 -10.95 19.96 5.03
N ALA A 880 -11.81 19.21 5.72
CA ALA A 880 -13.11 19.71 6.19
C ALA A 880 -12.98 20.52 7.48
N ALA A 881 -12.07 20.13 8.38
CA ALA A 881 -11.76 20.90 9.60
C ALA A 881 -10.96 22.18 9.28
N ASN A 882 -9.90 22.09 8.49
CA ASN A 882 -9.02 23.21 8.12
C ASN A 882 -9.60 24.13 7.04
N LYS A 883 -10.94 24.19 6.92
CA LYS A 883 -11.61 24.97 5.87
C LYS A 883 -11.86 26.43 6.26
N THR A 884 -10.83 27.07 6.82
CA THR A 884 -10.77 28.53 6.95
C THR A 884 -10.75 29.16 5.56
N TYR A 885 -11.71 30.04 5.28
CA TYR A 885 -11.82 30.72 3.99
C TYR A 885 -10.71 31.78 3.87
N GLN A 886 -9.57 31.41 3.29
CA GLN A 886 -8.59 32.40 2.84
C GLN A 886 -9.18 33.21 1.68
N VAL A 887 -9.66 34.41 1.99
CA VAL A 887 -10.00 35.42 0.99
C VAL A 887 -8.69 35.85 0.32
N ARG A 888 -8.48 35.41 -0.92
CA ARG A 888 -7.35 35.82 -1.75
C ARG A 888 -7.43 37.33 -1.98
N GLN A 889 -6.63 38.10 -1.23
CA GLN A 889 -6.53 39.54 -1.45
C GLN A 889 -6.06 39.81 -2.90
N PRO A 890 -6.69 40.75 -3.62
CA PRO A 890 -6.24 41.12 -4.96
C PRO A 890 -4.88 41.81 -4.86
N ASN A 891 -3.93 41.39 -5.71
CA ASN A 891 -2.60 41.98 -5.79
C ASN A 891 -2.69 43.47 -6.22
N PRO A 892 -2.22 44.44 -5.40
CA PRO A 892 -2.30 45.86 -5.75
C PRO A 892 -1.53 46.29 -7.00
N ASN A 893 -0.57 45.47 -7.47
CA ASN A 893 0.36 45.85 -8.54
C ASN A 893 -0.06 45.44 -9.96
N ASP A 894 -1.22 44.79 -10.17
CA ASP A 894 -1.64 44.27 -11.49
C ASP A 894 -2.27 45.35 -12.40
N ASN A 895 -1.56 46.46 -12.58
CA ASN A 895 -1.95 47.61 -13.41
C ASN A 895 -1.69 47.36 -14.90
N ASN A 896 -2.53 46.55 -15.54
CA ASN A 896 -2.52 46.43 -17.01
C ASN A 896 -3.92 46.42 -17.63
N HIS A 897 -4.46 47.61 -17.87
CA HIS A 897 -5.58 47.78 -18.79
C HIS A 897 -5.13 47.58 -20.24
N ASN A 898 -5.66 46.56 -20.94
CA ASN A 898 -6.26 46.79 -22.26
C ASN A 898 -7.17 45.66 -22.76
N ASN A 899 -8.10 46.05 -23.63
CA ASN A 899 -9.16 45.20 -24.18
C ASN A 899 -8.64 44.11 -25.13
N HIS A 900 -9.30 42.94 -25.17
CA HIS A 900 -10.28 42.68 -26.24
C HIS A 900 -11.25 41.52 -25.94
N SER A 901 -12.39 41.55 -26.65
CA SER A 901 -13.52 40.61 -26.57
C SER A 901 -13.14 39.18 -27.04
N GLN A 902 -13.90 38.09 -26.78
CA GLN A 902 -15.36 38.00 -26.98
C GLN A 902 -16.05 36.76 -26.36
N LYS A 903 -17.24 36.97 -25.79
CA LYS A 903 -18.38 36.03 -25.60
C LYS A 903 -18.12 34.58 -25.09
N GLY A 904 -18.35 34.37 -23.80
CA GLY A 904 -19.05 33.17 -23.31
C GLY A 904 -20.56 33.42 -23.20
N PHE A 905 -21.42 32.41 -23.44
CA PHE A 905 -22.88 32.54 -23.38
C PHE A 905 -23.50 31.60 -22.33
N ILE A 906 -24.69 31.94 -21.83
CA ILE A 906 -25.31 31.34 -20.64
C ILE A 906 -26.35 30.27 -21.01
N MET A 907 -26.19 29.05 -20.47
CA MET A 907 -27.23 28.13 -19.95
C MET A 907 -26.61 26.74 -19.72
N GLY A 908 -27.02 25.94 -18.73
CA GLY A 908 -27.97 26.21 -17.65
C GLY A 908 -28.09 24.99 -16.72
N LEU A 909 -28.37 25.23 -15.42
CA LEU A 909 -28.53 24.18 -14.41
C LEU A 909 -29.86 24.35 -13.66
N PHE A 910 -30.92 23.79 -14.22
CA PHE A 910 -32.22 23.59 -13.56
C PHE A 910 -32.92 22.37 -14.16
N SER A 911 -33.86 21.80 -13.39
CA SER A 911 -34.65 20.58 -13.65
C SER A 911 -33.95 19.27 -13.22
N ASP A 912 -34.62 18.35 -12.52
CA ASP A 912 -35.83 18.50 -11.69
C ASP A 912 -35.94 17.29 -10.74
N HIS A 913 -36.57 17.42 -9.57
CA HIS A 913 -37.05 16.25 -8.82
C HIS A 913 -38.31 16.54 -7.97
N LYS A 914 -39.45 16.36 -8.62
CA LYS A 914 -40.79 16.14 -8.04
C LYS A 914 -40.84 14.91 -7.10
N ALA A 915 -41.78 14.76 -6.16
CA ALA A 915 -42.79 15.67 -5.56
C ALA A 915 -43.54 14.98 -4.39
N LYS A 916 -44.47 15.72 -3.74
CA LYS A 916 -45.46 15.32 -2.71
C LYS A 916 -44.91 15.11 -1.29
N LYS A 917 -45.67 15.35 -0.22
CA LYS A 917 -47.13 15.61 -0.09
C LYS A 917 -47.45 16.62 1.04
N GLU A 918 -48.68 17.16 1.10
CA GLU A 918 -49.13 18.14 2.10
C GLU A 918 -49.60 17.51 3.45
N GLY A 919 -49.63 18.31 4.53
CA GLY A 919 -50.77 18.27 5.48
C GLY A 919 -50.57 18.20 7.01
N MET A 920 -50.43 19.37 7.66
CA MET A 920 -51.26 19.85 8.81
C MET A 920 -51.11 19.31 10.28
N HIS A 921 -51.52 20.17 11.24
CA HIS A 921 -51.81 20.01 12.69
C HIS A 921 -50.69 19.98 13.79
N GLU A 922 -50.63 21.11 14.53
CA GLU A 922 -50.72 21.30 16.01
C GLU A 922 -49.89 20.48 17.04
N GLY A 923 -49.43 21.16 18.12
CA GLY A 923 -49.22 20.51 19.44
C GLY A 923 -48.21 21.08 20.46
N MET A 924 -48.67 21.95 21.37
CA MET A 924 -48.37 22.01 22.82
C MET A 924 -46.92 22.05 23.42
N GLU A 925 -46.63 23.15 24.13
CA GLU A 925 -46.05 23.32 25.50
C GLU A 925 -44.78 22.56 26.01
N GLY A 926 -43.95 23.26 26.80
CA GLY A 926 -42.94 22.64 27.69
C GLY A 926 -41.92 23.59 28.35
N MET A 927 -42.13 23.91 29.64
CA MET A 927 -41.24 24.66 30.57
C MET A 927 -39.81 24.05 30.64
N GLY A 928 -38.71 24.71 31.07
CA GLY A 928 -38.36 26.00 31.69
C GLY A 928 -36.87 25.88 32.14
N GLY A 929 -36.10 26.82 32.71
CA GLY A 929 -36.28 28.20 33.22
C GLY A 929 -35.20 28.43 34.30
N ALA A 930 -34.37 29.49 34.23
CA ALA A 930 -33.16 29.61 35.08
C ALA A 930 -32.81 31.04 35.56
N HIS A 931 -32.27 31.14 36.78
CA HIS A 931 -31.83 32.34 37.52
C HIS A 931 -30.80 31.88 38.59
N SER A 932 -29.85 32.67 39.14
CA SER A 932 -29.24 33.98 38.78
C SER A 932 -28.05 34.30 39.73
N CYS A 933 -27.14 35.23 39.35
CA CYS A 933 -26.08 35.86 40.19
C CYS A 933 -24.95 34.94 40.74
N CYS A 934 -23.70 35.35 41.06
CA CYS A 934 -22.78 36.50 40.83
C CYS A 934 -21.34 36.00 41.18
N GLY A 935 -20.19 36.68 41.07
CA GLY A 935 -19.75 38.04 40.68
C GLY A 935 -18.50 38.43 41.52
N HIS A 936 -17.32 38.78 40.96
CA HIS A 936 -16.91 40.18 40.68
C HIS A 936 -15.51 40.26 39.97
N THR A 937 -15.35 41.25 39.07
CA THR A 937 -14.16 42.10 38.71
C THR A 937 -12.72 41.68 39.11
N ALA A 938 -11.64 41.89 38.33
CA ALA A 938 -11.36 42.58 37.04
C ALA A 938 -9.99 42.05 36.50
N GLY A 939 -9.45 42.39 35.32
CA GLY A 939 -9.91 43.21 34.20
C GLY A 939 -8.78 43.33 33.16
N ALA A 940 -9.06 42.97 31.90
CA ALA A 940 -8.18 43.09 30.74
C ALA A 940 -9.06 43.30 29.50
N ASP A 941 -8.56 44.00 28.48
CA ASP A 941 -9.39 44.48 27.38
C ASP A 941 -9.76 43.35 26.41
N GLN A 942 -10.98 42.82 26.55
CA GLN A 942 -11.53 41.75 25.71
C GLN A 942 -12.53 42.36 24.72
N SER A 943 -12.34 42.11 23.42
CA SER A 943 -13.35 42.49 22.43
C SER A 943 -14.66 41.75 22.73
N VAL A 944 -15.70 42.52 23.06
CA VAL A 944 -17.00 41.96 23.43
C VAL A 944 -17.66 41.41 22.17
N LEU A 945 -17.52 40.11 21.96
CA LEU A 945 -18.11 39.38 20.84
C LEU A 945 -19.63 39.60 20.83
N ALA A 946 -20.12 40.27 19.77
CA ALA A 946 -21.54 40.38 19.49
C ALA A 946 -22.11 38.99 19.13
N LYS A 947 -23.43 38.85 19.11
CA LYS A 947 -24.08 37.64 18.59
C LYS A 947 -24.87 37.95 17.32
N ASP A 948 -24.71 37.07 16.33
CA ASP A 948 -25.55 37.04 15.14
C ASP A 948 -26.98 36.65 15.56
N PRO A 949 -28.00 37.51 15.36
CA PRO A 949 -29.37 37.26 15.84
C PRO A 949 -30.10 36.14 15.07
N VAL A 950 -29.58 35.69 13.91
CA VAL A 950 -30.22 34.66 13.07
C VAL A 950 -29.70 33.25 13.41
N CYS A 951 -28.48 33.12 13.92
CA CYS A 951 -27.89 31.82 14.25
C CYS A 951 -27.28 31.70 15.67
N GLY A 952 -27.23 32.79 16.45
CA GLY A 952 -26.71 32.82 17.82
C GLY A 952 -25.19 32.71 17.94
N MET A 953 -24.46 32.65 16.83
CA MET A 953 -23.00 32.55 16.79
C MET A 953 -22.35 33.84 17.27
N SER A 954 -21.27 33.72 18.07
CA SER A 954 -20.45 34.85 18.49
C SER A 954 -19.62 35.39 17.33
N VAL A 955 -19.58 36.71 17.16
CA VAL A 955 -18.94 37.43 16.06
C VAL A 955 -18.17 38.61 16.66
N ASP A 956 -16.88 38.77 16.34
CA ASP A 956 -16.14 39.97 16.73
C ASP A 956 -16.66 41.18 15.91
N PRO A 957 -17.09 42.29 16.55
CA PRO A 957 -17.55 43.48 15.84
C PRO A 957 -16.56 44.05 14.80
N ALA A 958 -15.24 43.85 14.98
CA ALA A 958 -14.21 44.30 14.07
C ALA A 958 -13.98 43.36 12.87
N ALA A 959 -14.46 42.11 12.92
CA ALA A 959 -14.24 41.07 11.92
C ALA A 959 -15.55 40.46 11.34
N ALA A 960 -16.69 41.11 11.58
CA ALA A 960 -18.00 40.62 11.15
C ALA A 960 -18.13 40.52 9.62
N ALA A 961 -18.61 39.37 9.13
CA ALA A 961 -18.74 39.10 7.69
C ALA A 961 -19.84 39.93 7.00
N ALA A 962 -20.78 40.48 7.77
CA ALA A 962 -21.71 41.52 7.36
C ALA A 962 -22.26 42.26 8.59
N THR A 963 -22.78 43.47 8.37
CA THR A 963 -23.51 44.25 9.39
C THR A 963 -24.82 44.81 8.82
N ARG A 964 -25.79 45.09 9.71
CA ARG A 964 -27.04 45.81 9.41
C ARG A 964 -27.44 46.68 10.60
N GLU A 965 -27.93 47.87 10.32
CA GLU A 965 -28.53 48.74 11.34
C GLU A 965 -30.06 48.58 11.33
N TYR A 966 -30.66 48.40 12.50
CA TYR A 966 -32.12 48.33 12.66
C TYR A 966 -32.52 48.96 14.00
N ASN A 967 -33.53 49.84 13.97
CA ASN A 967 -33.96 50.65 15.13
C ASN A 967 -32.80 51.35 15.88
N GLY A 968 -31.81 51.89 15.15
CA GLY A 968 -30.65 52.59 15.71
C GLY A 968 -29.63 51.69 16.42
N THR A 969 -29.69 50.37 16.20
CA THR A 969 -28.72 49.39 16.72
C THR A 969 -28.05 48.66 15.57
N THR A 970 -26.71 48.56 15.61
CA THR A 970 -25.92 47.80 14.63
C THR A 970 -25.82 46.34 15.04
N TYR A 971 -26.28 45.44 14.18
CA TYR A 971 -26.17 43.99 14.32
C TYR A 971 -25.03 43.45 13.44
N TYR A 972 -24.34 42.44 13.94
CA TYR A 972 -23.14 41.85 13.35
C TYR A 972 -23.41 40.38 13.02
N PHE A 973 -23.05 39.94 11.82
CA PHE A 973 -23.44 38.64 11.28
C PHE A 973 -22.23 37.77 10.93
N CYS A 974 -22.34 36.46 11.15
CA CYS A 974 -21.27 35.50 10.90
C CYS A 974 -21.11 35.18 9.40
N ASN A 975 -22.14 35.45 8.58
CA ASN A 975 -22.09 35.37 7.12
C ASN A 975 -23.17 36.28 6.47
N PRO A 976 -23.01 36.66 5.19
CA PRO A 976 -23.99 37.49 4.47
C PRO A 976 -25.38 36.86 4.33
N GLY A 977 -25.51 35.53 4.40
CA GLY A 977 -26.80 34.84 4.36
C GLY A 977 -27.63 35.02 5.63
N CYS A 978 -26.98 35.14 6.79
CA CYS A 978 -27.65 35.54 8.03
C CYS A 978 -28.10 37.01 7.96
N ALA A 979 -27.24 37.92 7.50
CA ALA A 979 -27.62 39.32 7.28
C ALA A 979 -28.82 39.46 6.30
N ALA A 980 -28.83 38.70 5.20
CA ALA A 980 -29.93 38.71 4.24
C ALA A 980 -31.25 38.13 4.80
N LYS A 981 -31.18 37.09 5.65
CA LYS A 981 -32.36 36.57 6.37
C LYS A 981 -32.92 37.58 7.36
N PHE A 982 -32.04 38.25 8.11
CA PHE A 982 -32.41 39.30 9.04
C PHE A 982 -33.09 40.46 8.31
N GLU A 983 -32.48 40.96 7.23
CA GLU A 983 -33.01 42.04 6.39
C GLU A 983 -34.38 41.74 5.78
N GLN A 984 -34.72 40.46 5.56
CA GLN A 984 -36.03 40.03 5.07
C GLN A 984 -37.14 40.00 6.16
N ASN A 985 -36.79 39.84 7.44
CA ASN A 985 -37.76 39.84 8.55
C ASN A 985 -37.06 40.17 9.90
N PRO A 986 -36.64 41.42 10.15
CA PRO A 986 -35.82 41.74 11.33
C PRO A 986 -36.54 41.44 12.65
N THR A 987 -37.85 41.70 12.68
CA THR A 987 -38.73 41.44 13.84
C THR A 987 -38.84 39.98 14.23
N GLN A 988 -38.55 39.02 13.34
CA GLN A 988 -38.58 37.59 13.68
C GLN A 988 -37.36 37.17 14.51
N TYR A 989 -36.24 37.89 14.39
CA TYR A 989 -34.96 37.58 15.04
C TYR A 989 -34.63 38.52 16.20
N LEU A 990 -35.57 39.40 16.56
CA LEU A 990 -35.47 40.40 17.65
C LEU A 990 -36.68 40.32 18.62
N ALA A 991 -37.42 39.22 18.59
CA ALA A 991 -38.61 38.95 19.40
C ALA A 991 -38.32 38.04 20.60
#